data_AF-H8MYB4-F1
#
_entry.id   AF-H8MYB4-F1
#
_cell.length_a   1.000
_cell.length_b   1.000
_cell.length_c   1.000
_cell.angle_alpha   90.00
_cell.angle_beta   90.00
_cell.angle_gamma   90.00
#
_symmetry.space_group_name_H-M   'P 1'
#
loop_
_entity.id
_entity.type
_entity.pdbx_description
1 polymer ?
#
loop_
_entity_poly.entity_id
_entity_poly.type
_entity_poly.pdbx_seq_one_letter_code
_entity_poly.pdbx_strand_id
1 'polypeptide(L)'
;MRLDRVTIRNYKSIKSIELRIPQKEEQRQGSADFLSIVGENNAGKSSILEAIRLACSASMKASEEQFPGNASSNGPIVVELEFDQLTDSDRQLDALKDNTFFDGTQQRYRLKRVWKAIGASAENWSYSPDRPTTYQLTGWSSNKKNLKQLGTTDERWKSLLEHASKEVSISKLTQEHLIKSARELQSPLLTESKEAWMQYPGSIATALEAALPSVIYVPALRETSEETDVGSKQSAIRKIVKALFDQQLANHECVIRFKSAADELQELFATEGKHRIVASMEEKLTEKFQELINIRAELKFTTPDVTSDLASSTEFRVLDGALSTRPDNQGHGAQRSIVLALLQLYVEQNRQSASRERQHMLFLIEEPEIYLHPGMCRKMRDTLLKIAQSGVGQVLCTTHSPVFLDLADRHDGIVILRKKDGHPEAHQRTGDVFDQSATDKEQRARLRMLLNFDPAVNEAFFSEKVCLVEGDCELAAIDAVARKLCESGELNWARYLLARRATTIINCRGKWTIPAFQKVLNAFGIHYRVIYDLDEGNQADLANEQIEALLKEGGMSLTHAPNFEKFIFGETWRTDKPWTVTKRIDEASECNERLLEFFEFALGQPLSELRPESVASTAAEPVPPQVNRPRRRNLRNRLKEFKVPHDVIQSARRVDQIFRVAAGPSFAPRPDQDTFSHSIDGTKIDAFAVVAGHSMADTLQDNDVVALRILQGVNLEPMQEADAHTNTTLPSVIENDGIYVLAHNDYIDQKSYTMKRVRISVLPDGNWRGDISADNPETSWGDRGLIQIRKTDRIHFAAQVIGIVRSNDEQPTPVALQELTLVPTEQDPVFEEN
;
A
#
# COMPACT_ATOMS: atom_id res chain seq x y z
N MET A 1 17.57 -12.72 18.90
CA MET A 1 18.04 -11.37 18.53
C MET A 1 16.89 -10.56 17.98
N ARG A 2 16.93 -9.24 18.16
CA ARG A 2 15.86 -8.28 17.82
C ARG A 2 16.42 -7.19 16.91
N LEU A 3 15.68 -6.79 15.87
CA LEU A 3 16.11 -5.72 14.95
C LEU A 3 15.94 -4.36 15.63
N ASP A 4 17.02 -3.61 15.78
CA ASP A 4 17.02 -2.28 16.41
C ASP A 4 17.03 -1.16 15.37
N ARG A 5 17.84 -1.31 14.31
CA ARG A 5 18.02 -0.28 13.29
C ARG A 5 18.17 -0.89 11.91
N VAL A 6 17.63 -0.20 10.92
CA VAL A 6 17.86 -0.50 9.51
C VAL A 6 18.31 0.75 8.75
N THR A 7 19.32 0.59 7.90
CA THR A 7 19.74 1.62 6.94
C THR A 7 19.67 1.06 5.54
N ILE A 8 18.94 1.73 4.65
CA ILE A 8 18.74 1.34 3.25
C ILE A 8 19.36 2.41 2.38
N ARG A 9 20.23 2.02 1.46
CA ARG A 9 20.86 2.92 0.48
C ARG A 9 20.73 2.35 -0.92
N ASN A 10 20.48 3.25 -1.86
CA ASN A 10 20.46 2.97 -3.29
C ASN A 10 19.51 1.82 -3.69
N TYR A 11 18.28 1.83 -3.16
CA TYR A 11 17.25 0.81 -3.44
C TYR A 11 16.00 1.47 -4.01
N LYS A 12 15.60 1.11 -5.24
CA LYS A 12 14.52 1.78 -5.98
C LYS A 12 14.70 3.31 -5.99
N SER A 13 13.73 4.08 -5.50
CA SER A 13 13.81 5.55 -5.38
C SER A 13 14.55 6.04 -4.13
N ILE A 14 14.87 5.14 -3.19
CA ILE A 14 15.53 5.47 -1.91
C ILE A 14 17.03 5.70 -2.15
N LYS A 15 17.47 6.96 -1.94
CA LYS A 15 18.90 7.30 -1.89
C LYS A 15 19.53 6.79 -0.59
N SER A 16 19.01 7.21 0.55
CA SER A 16 19.43 6.77 1.88
C SER A 16 18.31 7.03 2.89
N ILE A 17 17.89 6.01 3.62
CA ILE A 17 16.94 6.12 4.75
C ILE A 17 17.48 5.30 5.91
N GLU A 18 17.42 5.86 7.12
CA GLU A 18 17.69 5.17 8.38
C GLU A 18 16.42 5.16 9.23
N LEU A 19 16.02 3.99 9.74
CA LEU A 19 14.89 3.82 10.64
C LEU A 19 15.34 3.11 11.91
N ARG A 20 14.73 3.47 13.05
CA ARG A 20 14.85 2.72 14.31
C ARG A 20 13.56 2.00 14.62
N ILE A 21 13.67 0.78 15.14
CA ILE A 21 12.52 -0.02 15.54
C ILE A 21 12.26 0.24 17.04
N PRO A 22 11.06 0.74 17.41
CA PRO A 22 10.77 1.11 18.78
C PRO A 22 10.90 -0.10 19.69
N GLN A 23 11.38 0.14 20.91
CA GLN A 23 11.58 -0.90 21.91
C GLN A 23 10.44 -0.86 22.92
N LYS A 24 9.89 -2.03 23.25
CA LYS A 24 8.93 -2.14 24.34
C LYS A 24 9.57 -1.74 25.66
N GLU A 25 9.06 -0.66 26.25
CA GLU A 25 9.42 -0.18 27.58
C GLU A 25 8.38 -0.67 28.61
N GLU A 26 8.77 -1.48 29.59
CA GLU A 26 7.84 -2.03 30.60
C GLU A 26 7.10 -0.95 31.40
N GLN A 27 7.75 0.20 31.64
CA GLN A 27 7.20 1.30 32.43
C GLN A 27 6.31 2.25 31.62
N ARG A 28 6.36 2.18 30.28
CA ARG A 28 5.59 3.08 29.42
C ARG A 28 4.34 2.37 28.90
N GLN A 29 3.19 2.76 29.46
CA GLN A 29 1.90 2.23 29.04
C GLN A 29 1.73 2.34 27.52
N GLY A 30 1.29 1.27 26.89
CA GLY A 30 1.06 1.23 25.44
C GLY A 30 2.30 1.00 24.59
N SER A 31 3.53 1.08 25.12
CA SER A 31 4.77 0.80 24.37
C SER A 31 4.80 -0.62 23.78
N ALA A 32 5.39 -0.76 22.59
CA ALA A 32 5.45 -2.01 21.85
C ALA A 32 6.55 -1.96 20.78
N ASP A 33 7.04 -3.13 20.37
CA ASP A 33 7.90 -3.31 19.19
C ASP A 33 7.10 -3.17 17.88
N PHE A 34 6.41 -2.04 17.70
CA PHE A 34 5.46 -1.78 16.62
C PHE A 34 5.82 -0.48 15.89
N LEU A 35 6.20 -0.58 14.61
CA LEU A 35 6.51 0.55 13.75
C LEU A 35 5.46 0.70 12.64
N SER A 36 4.74 1.83 12.64
CA SER A 36 3.83 2.26 11.58
C SER A 36 4.54 3.24 10.65
N ILE A 37 4.64 2.88 9.36
CA ILE A 37 5.18 3.72 8.29
C ILE A 37 4.01 4.33 7.52
N VAL A 38 3.88 5.66 7.60
CA VAL A 38 2.84 6.45 6.92
C VAL A 38 3.46 7.43 5.93
N GLY A 39 2.64 7.95 5.02
CA GLY A 39 3.07 8.94 4.02
C GLY A 39 2.29 8.81 2.72
N GLU A 40 2.53 9.73 1.81
CA GLU A 40 1.85 9.81 0.51
C GLU A 40 2.03 8.53 -0.34
N ASN A 41 1.16 8.37 -1.33
CA ASN A 41 1.33 7.33 -2.34
C ASN A 41 2.67 7.50 -3.04
N ASN A 42 3.30 6.38 -3.37
CA ASN A 42 4.61 6.36 -4.04
C ASN A 42 5.78 6.96 -3.20
N ALA A 43 5.60 7.22 -1.89
CA ALA A 43 6.67 7.69 -1.00
C ALA A 43 7.68 6.61 -0.58
N GLY A 44 7.67 5.41 -1.20
CA GLY A 44 8.64 4.34 -0.92
C GLY A 44 8.30 3.45 0.29
N LYS A 45 7.09 3.53 0.85
CA LYS A 45 6.63 2.75 2.01
C LYS A 45 6.88 1.24 1.86
N SER A 46 6.31 0.61 0.82
CA SER A 46 6.51 -0.82 0.53
C SER A 46 7.98 -1.16 0.22
N SER A 47 8.70 -0.23 -0.43
CA SER A 47 10.12 -0.42 -0.75
C SER A 47 11.00 -0.61 0.49
N ILE A 48 10.65 0.01 1.61
CA ILE A 48 11.34 -0.19 2.88
C ILE A 48 11.15 -1.63 3.40
N LEU A 49 9.91 -2.12 3.43
CA LEU A 49 9.62 -3.49 3.89
C LEU A 49 10.26 -4.55 2.97
N GLU A 50 10.23 -4.34 1.65
CA GLU A 50 10.89 -5.21 0.68
C GLU A 50 12.41 -5.24 0.84
N ALA A 51 13.05 -4.09 1.10
CA ALA A 51 14.50 -4.03 1.32
C ALA A 51 14.91 -4.78 2.58
N ILE A 52 14.12 -4.68 3.66
CA ILE A 52 14.32 -5.45 4.89
C ILE A 52 14.15 -6.95 4.60
N ARG A 53 13.09 -7.35 3.89
CA ARG A 53 12.87 -8.74 3.48
C ARG A 53 14.04 -9.28 2.66
N LEU A 54 14.50 -8.53 1.67
CA LEU A 54 15.65 -8.87 0.82
C LEU A 54 16.94 -9.08 1.65
N ALA A 55 17.15 -8.24 2.67
CA ALA A 55 18.31 -8.35 3.54
C ALA A 55 18.25 -9.50 4.55
N CYS A 56 17.05 -9.90 4.98
CA CYS A 56 16.89 -11.02 5.90
C CYS A 56 16.91 -12.39 5.20
N SER A 57 16.60 -12.47 3.90
CA SER A 57 16.55 -13.74 3.15
C SER A 57 17.79 -13.95 2.27
N ALA A 58 18.63 -14.95 2.55
CA ALA A 58 19.87 -15.17 1.81
C ALA A 58 19.67 -15.71 0.38
N SER A 59 18.55 -16.39 0.15
CA SER A 59 18.18 -16.89 -1.18
C SER A 59 17.71 -15.81 -2.15
N MET A 60 17.33 -14.62 -1.66
CA MET A 60 16.80 -13.55 -2.51
C MET A 60 17.91 -12.80 -3.24
N LYS A 61 17.68 -12.58 -4.54
CA LYS A 61 18.57 -11.84 -5.44
C LYS A 61 17.91 -10.53 -5.82
N ALA A 62 18.73 -9.51 -6.04
CA ALA A 62 18.24 -8.22 -6.51
C ALA A 62 17.82 -8.30 -7.98
N SER A 63 16.59 -7.89 -8.29
CA SER A 63 16.08 -7.74 -9.66
C SER A 63 16.51 -6.40 -10.26
N GLU A 64 16.35 -6.24 -11.57
CA GLU A 64 16.67 -5.02 -12.31
C GLU A 64 15.93 -3.79 -11.74
N GLU A 65 14.61 -3.92 -11.53
CA GLU A 65 13.73 -2.86 -11.01
C GLU A 65 14.06 -2.41 -9.59
N GLN A 66 14.87 -3.18 -8.84
CA GLN A 66 15.29 -2.82 -7.50
C GLN A 66 16.52 -1.91 -7.49
N PHE A 67 17.28 -1.87 -8.59
CA PHE A 67 18.37 -0.90 -8.74
C PHE A 67 17.81 0.47 -9.15
N PRO A 68 18.37 1.59 -8.64
CA PRO A 68 17.94 2.92 -9.03
C PRO A 68 18.06 3.12 -10.54
N GLY A 69 17.01 3.64 -11.17
CA GLY A 69 16.95 3.79 -12.63
C GLY A 69 17.05 2.47 -13.40
N ASN A 70 16.73 1.34 -12.76
CA ASN A 70 16.76 0.01 -13.34
C ASN A 70 18.15 -0.42 -13.85
N ALA A 71 19.23 0.13 -13.28
CA ALA A 71 20.59 -0.15 -13.76
C ALA A 71 21.58 -0.31 -12.60
N SER A 72 22.26 -1.45 -12.55
CA SER A 72 23.32 -1.71 -11.56
C SER A 72 24.54 -0.77 -11.68
N SER A 73 24.69 -0.09 -12.82
CA SER A 73 25.70 0.97 -13.01
C SER A 73 25.46 2.18 -12.12
N ASN A 74 24.24 2.38 -11.61
CA ASN A 74 23.90 3.49 -10.70
C ASN A 74 24.32 3.21 -9.25
N GLY A 75 25.19 2.23 -9.03
CA GLY A 75 25.76 1.89 -7.75
C GLY A 75 25.10 0.66 -7.09
N PRO A 76 25.75 0.09 -6.07
CA PRO A 76 25.25 -1.10 -5.41
C PRO A 76 24.09 -0.78 -4.46
N ILE A 77 23.13 -1.70 -4.35
CA ILE A 77 22.13 -1.68 -3.27
C ILE A 77 22.84 -2.04 -1.98
N VAL A 78 22.61 -1.29 -0.90
CA VAL A 78 23.19 -1.55 0.41
C VAL A 78 22.10 -1.54 1.47
N VAL A 79 21.97 -2.63 2.23
CA VAL A 79 21.08 -2.69 3.39
C VAL A 79 21.89 -3.10 4.62
N GLU A 80 21.85 -2.27 5.66
CA GLU A 80 22.50 -2.49 6.94
C GLU A 80 21.44 -2.76 8.00
N LEU A 81 21.61 -3.85 8.76
CA LEU A 81 20.72 -4.27 9.83
C LEU A 81 21.53 -4.33 11.14
N GLU A 82 21.06 -3.63 12.16
CA GLU A 82 21.61 -3.69 13.52
C GLU A 82 20.64 -4.44 14.42
N PHE A 83 21.17 -5.40 15.17
CA PHE A 83 20.42 -6.23 16.10
C PHE A 83 20.93 -6.05 17.53
N ASP A 84 19.98 -6.08 18.46
CA ASP A 84 20.21 -6.12 19.90
C ASP A 84 19.55 -7.36 20.53
N GLN A 85 19.63 -7.47 21.86
CA GLN A 85 19.03 -8.57 22.63
C GLN A 85 19.33 -9.97 22.05
N LEU A 86 20.61 -10.24 21.79
CA LEU A 86 21.05 -11.56 21.32
C LEU A 86 20.83 -12.59 22.44
N THR A 87 20.24 -13.74 22.11
CA THR A 87 20.08 -14.88 23.03
C THR A 87 21.41 -15.61 23.22
N ASP A 88 21.50 -16.47 24.23
CA ASP A 88 22.69 -17.32 24.42
C ASP A 88 22.93 -18.26 23.23
N SER A 89 21.85 -18.79 22.65
CA SER A 89 21.91 -19.58 21.42
C SER A 89 22.42 -18.76 20.23
N ASP A 90 21.96 -17.52 20.04
CA ASP A 90 22.47 -16.64 18.97
C ASP A 90 23.99 -16.46 19.11
N ARG A 91 24.48 -16.22 20.33
CA ARG A 91 25.90 -15.96 20.61
C ARG A 91 26.81 -17.13 20.26
N GLN A 92 26.27 -18.36 20.28
CA GLN A 92 27.03 -19.57 19.97
C GLN A 92 27.06 -19.89 18.47
N LEU A 93 26.23 -19.24 17.65
CA LEU A 93 26.21 -19.49 16.21
C LEU A 93 27.53 -19.05 15.57
N ASP A 94 28.12 -19.94 14.76
CA ASP A 94 29.40 -19.68 14.07
C ASP A 94 29.40 -18.40 13.23
N ALA A 95 28.24 -18.04 12.66
CA ALA A 95 28.09 -16.83 11.88
C ALA A 95 28.22 -15.54 12.73
N LEU A 96 27.91 -15.59 14.03
CA LEU A 96 27.81 -14.43 14.91
C LEU A 96 28.92 -14.37 15.97
N LYS A 97 29.38 -15.51 16.51
CA LYS A 97 30.23 -15.60 17.70
C LYS A 97 31.42 -14.61 17.70
N ASP A 98 32.10 -14.46 16.57
CA ASP A 98 33.30 -13.61 16.42
C ASP A 98 33.00 -12.22 15.80
N ASN A 99 31.72 -11.91 15.57
CA ASN A 99 31.26 -10.73 14.82
C ASN A 99 30.30 -9.84 15.63
N THR A 100 30.16 -10.08 16.93
CA THR A 100 29.40 -9.21 17.84
C THR A 100 30.31 -8.16 18.47
N PHE A 101 29.71 -7.09 19.02
CA PHE A 101 30.41 -6.03 19.73
C PHE A 101 29.57 -5.47 20.87
N PHE A 102 30.21 -4.75 21.80
CA PHE A 102 29.51 -4.09 22.89
C PHE A 102 29.31 -2.60 22.60
N ASP A 103 28.10 -2.11 22.83
CA ASP A 103 27.74 -0.69 22.86
C ASP A 103 27.27 -0.37 24.28
N GLY A 104 28.18 0.19 25.09
CA GLY A 104 27.99 0.28 26.54
C GLY A 104 27.94 -1.11 27.19
N THR A 105 26.81 -1.45 27.82
CA THR A 105 26.57 -2.76 28.43
C THR A 105 25.83 -3.74 27.51
N GLN A 106 25.30 -3.27 26.38
CA GLN A 106 24.52 -4.09 25.47
C GLN A 106 25.41 -4.70 24.39
N GLN A 107 25.31 -6.03 24.22
CA GLN A 107 25.91 -6.71 23.10
C GLN A 107 25.03 -6.56 21.85
N ARG A 108 25.66 -6.30 20.71
CA ARG A 108 25.02 -6.02 19.43
C ARG A 108 25.68 -6.76 18.28
N TYR A 109 24.94 -6.87 17.18
CA TYR A 109 25.41 -7.41 15.93
C TYR A 109 24.97 -6.50 14.77
N ARG A 110 25.87 -6.23 13.82
CA ARG A 110 25.50 -5.51 12.58
C ARG A 110 25.90 -6.30 11.35
N LEU A 111 24.93 -6.46 10.46
CA LEU A 111 25.07 -7.09 9.16
C LEU A 111 24.88 -6.04 8.07
N LYS A 112 25.76 -6.00 7.10
CA LYS A 112 25.60 -5.21 5.87
C LYS A 112 25.57 -6.15 4.67
N ARG A 113 24.54 -6.03 3.84
CA ARG A 113 24.40 -6.76 2.58
C ARG A 113 24.51 -5.81 1.41
N VAL A 114 25.30 -6.20 0.42
CA VAL A 114 25.62 -5.39 -0.76
C VAL A 114 25.32 -6.19 -2.04
N TRP A 115 24.46 -5.67 -2.90
CA TRP A 115 24.20 -6.25 -4.23
C TRP A 115 24.79 -5.33 -5.29
N LYS A 116 25.79 -5.84 -6.03
CA LYS A 116 26.53 -5.08 -7.06
C LYS A 116 25.99 -5.28 -8.47
N ALA A 117 25.25 -6.35 -8.72
CA ALA A 117 24.77 -6.73 -10.05
C ALA A 117 23.38 -7.38 -9.98
N ILE A 118 22.66 -7.27 -11.09
CA ILE A 118 21.32 -7.85 -11.28
C ILE A 118 21.42 -9.39 -11.23
N GLY A 119 20.54 -10.03 -10.47
CA GLY A 119 20.50 -11.49 -10.31
C GLY A 119 21.66 -12.10 -9.53
N ALA A 120 22.55 -11.28 -8.96
CA ALA A 120 23.65 -11.72 -8.12
C ALA A 120 23.22 -11.89 -6.65
N SER A 121 23.92 -12.78 -5.94
CA SER A 121 23.80 -12.91 -4.50
C SER A 121 24.49 -11.74 -3.78
N ALA A 122 24.02 -11.42 -2.57
CA ALA A 122 24.60 -10.37 -1.76
C ALA A 122 26.01 -10.71 -1.28
N GLU A 123 26.90 -9.72 -1.25
CA GLU A 123 28.08 -9.77 -0.38
C GLU A 123 27.64 -9.51 1.07
N ASN A 124 28.09 -10.35 2.00
CA ASN A 124 27.75 -10.24 3.41
C ASN A 124 28.94 -9.65 4.17
N TRP A 125 28.69 -8.63 4.98
CA TRP A 125 29.68 -7.90 5.75
C TRP A 125 29.26 -7.82 7.21
N SER A 126 30.19 -8.01 8.13
CA SER A 126 29.97 -7.82 9.56
C SER A 126 30.76 -6.63 10.09
N TYR A 127 30.21 -5.99 11.12
CA TYR A 127 30.87 -4.90 11.83
C TYR A 127 31.43 -5.38 13.16
N SER A 128 32.68 -5.03 13.45
CA SER A 128 33.27 -5.14 14.78
C SER A 128 34.27 -4.00 14.98
N PRO A 129 34.06 -3.09 15.96
CA PRO A 129 34.94 -1.96 16.21
C PRO A 129 36.28 -2.40 16.83
N ASP A 130 36.28 -3.52 17.55
CA ASP A 130 37.44 -4.08 18.26
C ASP A 130 38.24 -5.06 17.39
N ARG A 131 37.91 -5.14 16.10
CA ARG A 131 38.59 -6.03 15.16
C ARG A 131 40.10 -5.72 15.13
N PRO A 132 40.97 -6.75 15.21
CA PRO A 132 42.41 -6.54 15.16
C PRO A 132 42.81 -5.96 13.80
N THR A 133 43.84 -5.11 13.80
CA THR A 133 44.40 -4.52 12.59
C THR A 133 44.77 -5.62 11.59
N THR A 134 44.23 -5.52 10.38
CA THR A 134 44.61 -6.40 9.28
C THR A 134 45.80 -5.82 8.54
N TYR A 135 46.72 -6.71 8.16
CA TYR A 135 47.91 -6.37 7.43
C TYR A 135 47.83 -7.00 6.04
N GLN A 136 47.98 -6.18 5.01
CA GLN A 136 48.03 -6.64 3.62
C GLN A 136 49.36 -6.26 3.00
N LEU A 137 49.83 -7.08 2.06
CA LEU A 137 51.04 -6.82 1.30
C LEU A 137 50.66 -6.39 -0.11
N THR A 138 51.03 -5.18 -0.51
CA THR A 138 50.73 -4.64 -1.83
C THR A 138 51.38 -5.49 -2.94
N GLY A 139 50.57 -6.03 -3.84
CA GLY A 139 51.03 -6.90 -4.93
C GLY A 139 51.11 -8.40 -4.58
N TRP A 140 50.73 -8.79 -3.37
CA TRP A 140 50.60 -10.20 -2.99
C TRP A 140 49.40 -10.85 -3.68
N SER A 141 49.61 -12.04 -4.27
CA SER A 141 48.53 -12.87 -4.82
C SER A 141 48.67 -14.31 -4.30
N SER A 142 47.54 -14.93 -3.93
CA SER A 142 47.48 -16.27 -3.32
C SER A 142 47.96 -17.39 -4.25
N ASN A 143 48.09 -17.13 -5.55
CA ASN A 143 48.73 -18.04 -6.50
C ASN A 143 50.26 -18.01 -6.31
N LYS A 144 50.78 -19.01 -5.58
CA LYS A 144 52.19 -19.23 -5.19
C LYS A 144 53.26 -19.14 -6.31
N LYS A 145 52.89 -18.92 -7.58
CA LYS A 145 53.80 -18.99 -8.73
C LYS A 145 54.65 -17.72 -8.98
N ASN A 146 54.31 -16.57 -8.37
CA ASN A 146 54.94 -15.27 -8.72
C ASN A 146 55.91 -14.68 -7.68
N LEU A 147 56.13 -15.32 -6.53
CA LEU A 147 57.01 -14.78 -5.47
C LEU A 147 58.44 -14.49 -5.94
N LYS A 148 59.03 -15.40 -6.73
CA LYS A 148 60.37 -15.21 -7.30
C LYS A 148 60.42 -14.10 -8.35
N GLN A 149 59.35 -13.92 -9.13
CA GLN A 149 59.25 -12.83 -10.11
C GLN A 149 59.09 -11.47 -9.42
N LEU A 150 58.25 -11.39 -8.38
CA LEU A 150 58.04 -10.17 -7.60
C LEU A 150 59.36 -9.65 -7.00
N GLY A 151 60.20 -10.54 -6.46
CA GLY A 151 61.54 -10.18 -5.96
C GLY A 151 62.53 -9.74 -7.04
N THR A 152 62.30 -10.06 -8.32
CA THR A 152 63.14 -9.57 -9.43
C THR A 152 62.63 -8.27 -10.05
N THR A 153 61.34 -7.98 -9.96
CA THR A 153 60.72 -6.80 -10.57
C THR A 153 60.56 -5.62 -9.62
N ASP A 154 60.51 -5.86 -8.31
CA ASP A 154 60.36 -4.82 -7.29
C ASP A 154 61.40 -5.02 -6.18
N GLU A 155 62.30 -4.05 -6.04
CA GLU A 155 63.39 -4.06 -5.05
C GLU A 155 62.87 -4.09 -3.60
N ARG A 156 61.64 -3.59 -3.38
CA ARG A 156 60.95 -3.67 -2.08
C ARG A 156 60.59 -5.11 -1.73
N TRP A 157 60.14 -5.89 -2.72
CA TRP A 157 59.84 -7.31 -2.54
C TRP A 157 61.13 -8.12 -2.38
N LYS A 158 62.22 -7.74 -3.08
CA LYS A 158 63.53 -8.36 -2.92
C LYS A 158 64.03 -8.30 -1.48
N SER A 159 64.03 -7.09 -0.90
CA SER A 159 64.48 -6.84 0.48
C SER A 159 63.63 -7.62 1.50
N LEU A 160 62.32 -7.68 1.27
CA LEU A 160 61.39 -8.44 2.10
C LEU A 160 61.65 -9.96 2.03
N LEU A 161 61.86 -10.50 0.84
CA LEU A 161 62.08 -11.93 0.62
C LEU A 161 63.44 -12.40 1.14
N GLU A 162 64.49 -11.59 0.99
CA GLU A 162 65.81 -11.88 1.55
C GLU A 162 65.74 -11.99 3.08
N HIS A 163 65.03 -11.07 3.73
CA HIS A 163 64.84 -11.12 5.19
C HIS A 163 63.98 -12.30 5.63
N ALA A 164 62.83 -12.53 4.98
CA ALA A 164 61.96 -13.66 5.29
C ALA A 164 62.65 -15.03 5.06
N SER A 165 63.57 -15.09 4.08
CA SER A 165 64.32 -16.31 3.74
C SER A 165 65.36 -16.74 4.78
N LYS A 166 65.70 -15.86 5.75
CA LYS A 166 66.61 -16.19 6.86
C LYS A 166 66.00 -17.17 7.85
N GLU A 167 64.67 -17.13 8.04
CA GLU A 167 63.96 -18.03 8.95
C GLU A 167 63.36 -19.25 8.21
N VAL A 168 62.85 -19.07 6.99
CA VAL A 168 62.13 -20.12 6.25
C VAL A 168 62.49 -20.08 4.76
N SER A 169 62.75 -21.23 4.14
CA SER A 169 63.02 -21.31 2.69
C SER A 169 61.88 -20.69 1.85
N ILE A 170 62.25 -19.99 0.77
CA ILE A 170 61.32 -19.24 -0.11
C ILE A 170 60.15 -20.10 -0.62
N SER A 171 60.36 -21.41 -0.82
CA SER A 171 59.31 -22.34 -1.27
C SER A 171 58.25 -22.66 -0.21
N LYS A 172 58.54 -22.36 1.06
CA LYS A 172 57.66 -22.60 2.22
C LYS A 172 57.13 -21.31 2.85
N LEU A 173 57.47 -20.13 2.31
CA LEU A 173 56.97 -18.86 2.84
C LEU A 173 55.43 -18.80 2.73
N THR A 174 54.80 -18.49 3.86
CA THR A 174 53.37 -18.18 3.93
C THR A 174 53.18 -16.68 4.06
N GLN A 175 51.95 -16.21 3.87
CA GLN A 175 51.60 -14.80 4.02
C GLN A 175 51.93 -14.27 5.43
N GLU A 176 51.75 -15.08 6.48
CA GLU A 176 52.09 -14.69 7.86
C GLU A 176 53.59 -14.41 8.05
N HIS A 177 54.46 -15.27 7.49
CA HIS A 177 55.92 -15.06 7.54
C HIS A 177 56.33 -13.77 6.84
N LEU A 178 55.68 -13.45 5.72
CA LEU A 178 55.93 -12.23 4.95
C LEU A 178 55.40 -10.98 5.67
N ILE A 179 54.22 -11.05 6.29
CA ILE A 179 53.67 -9.94 7.10
C ILE A 179 54.56 -9.67 8.31
N LYS A 180 55.01 -10.72 9.02
CA LYS A 180 55.96 -10.61 10.14
C LYS A 180 57.24 -9.90 9.70
N SER A 181 57.86 -10.38 8.62
CA SER A 181 59.08 -9.81 8.05
C SER A 181 58.89 -8.36 7.58
N ALA A 182 57.74 -8.05 7.00
CA ALA A 182 57.41 -6.71 6.54
C ALA A 182 57.22 -5.72 7.69
N ARG A 183 56.68 -6.17 8.83
CA ARG A 183 56.57 -5.36 10.06
C ARG A 183 57.94 -5.07 10.67
N GLU A 184 58.80 -6.08 10.77
CA GLU A 184 60.17 -5.93 11.29
C GLU A 184 61.01 -4.95 10.46
N LEU A 185 60.83 -4.99 9.14
CA LEU A 185 61.53 -4.10 8.20
C LEU A 185 60.86 -2.74 8.01
N GLN A 186 59.70 -2.49 8.61
CA GLN A 186 58.85 -1.32 8.30
C GLN A 186 58.66 -1.15 6.79
N SER A 187 58.37 -2.26 6.10
CA SER A 187 58.33 -2.30 4.65
C SER A 187 57.20 -1.41 4.10
N PRO A 188 57.48 -0.59 3.08
CA PRO A 188 56.45 0.22 2.41
C PRO A 188 55.41 -0.62 1.64
N LEU A 189 55.63 -1.93 1.53
CA LEU A 189 54.67 -2.87 0.95
C LEU A 189 53.58 -3.28 1.95
N LEU A 190 53.77 -3.02 3.24
CA LEU A 190 52.82 -3.33 4.28
C LEU A 190 51.78 -2.23 4.37
N THR A 191 50.55 -2.54 4.01
CA THR A 191 49.41 -1.66 4.28
C THR A 191 48.71 -2.14 5.55
N GLU A 192 48.60 -1.24 6.52
CA GLU A 192 47.79 -1.46 7.72
C GLU A 192 46.38 -0.92 7.44
N SER A 193 45.37 -1.77 7.63
CA SER A 193 43.98 -1.34 7.59
C SER A 193 43.29 -1.71 8.90
N LYS A 194 42.68 -0.71 9.53
CA LYS A 194 41.77 -0.89 10.66
C LYS A 194 40.36 -0.62 10.17
N GLU A 195 39.79 -1.57 9.46
CA GLU A 195 38.41 -1.49 8.98
C GLU A 195 37.49 -2.21 9.97
N ALA A 196 36.49 -1.48 10.48
CA ALA A 196 35.48 -2.07 11.35
C ALA A 196 34.54 -3.01 10.60
N TRP A 197 34.36 -2.80 9.29
CA TRP A 197 33.60 -3.68 8.42
C TRP A 197 34.51 -4.70 7.75
N MET A 198 34.14 -5.98 7.75
CA MET A 198 34.83 -7.00 6.96
C MET A 198 33.82 -7.90 6.26
N GLN A 199 34.15 -8.31 5.04
CA GLN A 199 33.35 -9.28 4.30
C GLN A 199 33.52 -10.67 4.93
N TYR A 200 32.43 -11.42 5.04
CA TYR A 200 32.50 -12.82 5.46
C TYR A 200 33.29 -13.66 4.45
N PRO A 201 34.21 -14.51 4.89
CA PRO A 201 34.93 -15.43 4.01
C PRO A 201 34.02 -16.61 3.61
N GLY A 202 33.94 -16.91 2.32
CA GLY A 202 33.22 -18.09 1.81
C GLY A 202 31.69 -17.97 1.87
N SER A 203 31.00 -19.13 1.82
CA SER A 203 29.53 -19.20 1.79
C SER A 203 28.96 -19.29 3.21
N ILE A 204 28.65 -18.13 3.81
CA ILE A 204 28.01 -18.04 5.14
C ILE A 204 26.50 -17.72 5.06
N ALA A 205 25.98 -17.50 3.85
CA ALA A 205 24.68 -16.85 3.64
C ALA A 205 23.52 -17.63 4.29
N THR A 206 23.53 -18.97 4.18
CA THR A 206 22.53 -19.85 4.81
C THR A 206 22.63 -19.86 6.34
N ALA A 207 23.85 -19.83 6.89
CA ALA A 207 24.05 -19.77 8.34
C ALA A 207 23.59 -18.42 8.91
N LEU A 208 23.80 -17.33 8.17
CA LEU A 208 23.23 -16.02 8.52
C LEU A 208 21.71 -16.04 8.45
N GLU A 209 21.10 -16.57 7.39
CA GLU A 209 19.64 -16.66 7.28
C GLU A 209 19.01 -17.48 8.43
N ALA A 210 19.67 -18.56 8.87
CA ALA A 210 19.23 -19.34 10.02
C ALA A 210 19.36 -18.59 11.36
N ALA A 211 20.31 -17.65 11.46
CA ALA A 211 20.55 -16.84 12.64
C ALA A 211 19.58 -15.65 12.74
N LEU A 212 19.19 -15.06 11.60
CA LEU A 212 18.35 -13.87 11.56
C LEU A 212 16.89 -14.18 11.97
N PRO A 213 16.12 -13.17 12.43
CA PRO A 213 14.70 -13.32 12.74
C PRO A 213 13.90 -13.87 11.54
N SER A 214 12.96 -14.77 11.83
CA SER A 214 12.09 -15.32 10.79
C SER A 214 11.14 -14.25 10.26
N VAL A 215 11.22 -13.95 8.96
CA VAL A 215 10.42 -12.90 8.33
C VAL A 215 9.09 -13.45 7.81
N ILE A 216 7.99 -12.91 8.33
CA ILE A 216 6.64 -13.08 7.82
C ILE A 216 6.28 -11.80 7.07
N TYR A 217 6.25 -11.87 5.73
CA TYR A 217 5.91 -10.73 4.89
C TYR A 217 4.52 -10.92 4.29
N VAL A 218 3.64 -9.95 4.51
CA VAL A 218 2.25 -9.91 4.02
C VAL A 218 2.15 -8.69 3.10
N PRO A 219 2.11 -8.84 1.76
CA PRO A 219 1.99 -7.72 0.84
C PRO A 219 0.61 -7.04 0.90
N ALA A 220 0.48 -5.87 0.26
CA ALA A 220 -0.78 -5.15 0.13
C ALA A 220 -1.71 -5.87 -0.84
N LEU A 221 -1.20 -6.16 -2.05
CA LEU A 221 -1.91 -6.77 -3.16
C LEU A 221 -0.90 -7.42 -4.12
N ARG A 222 -1.04 -8.72 -4.39
CA ARG A 222 -0.43 -9.39 -5.55
C ARG A 222 -1.44 -10.36 -6.16
N GLU A 223 -1.59 -10.31 -7.48
CA GLU A 223 -2.46 -11.21 -8.25
C GLU A 223 -1.94 -12.65 -8.30
N THR A 224 -0.69 -12.89 -7.91
CA THR A 224 -0.09 -14.22 -7.91
C THR A 224 -0.44 -14.96 -6.63
N SER A 225 -1.02 -16.16 -6.79
CA SER A 225 -1.45 -17.15 -5.78
C SER A 225 -0.41 -17.58 -4.72
N GLU A 226 0.79 -17.00 -4.71
CA GLU A 226 1.92 -17.37 -3.85
C GLU A 226 1.73 -17.06 -2.35
N GLU A 227 0.86 -16.11 -1.98
CA GLU A 227 0.63 -15.73 -0.58
C GLU A 227 -0.26 -16.72 0.17
N THR A 228 -1.27 -17.24 -0.52
CA THR A 228 -2.31 -18.13 0.01
C THR A 228 -2.06 -19.60 -0.36
N ASP A 229 -1.16 -19.86 -1.30
CA ASP A 229 -0.67 -21.20 -1.60
C ASP A 229 0.21 -21.73 -0.47
N VAL A 230 -0.38 -22.60 0.35
CA VAL A 230 0.35 -23.32 1.41
C VAL A 230 1.47 -24.20 0.85
N GLY A 231 1.43 -24.56 -0.44
CA GLY A 231 2.50 -25.24 -1.16
C GLY A 231 3.74 -24.37 -1.41
N SER A 232 3.59 -23.04 -1.50
CA SER A 232 4.70 -22.11 -1.70
C SER A 232 5.49 -21.88 -0.42
N LYS A 233 6.82 -22.10 -0.45
CA LYS A 233 7.71 -21.89 0.71
C LYS A 233 7.72 -20.43 1.19
N GLN A 234 7.30 -19.47 0.37
CA GLN A 234 7.31 -18.05 0.70
C GLN A 234 5.97 -17.52 1.21
N SER A 235 4.89 -18.32 1.19
CA SER A 235 3.56 -17.94 1.67
C SER A 235 3.57 -17.48 3.13
N ALA A 236 2.92 -16.35 3.41
CA ALA A 236 2.71 -15.86 4.77
C ALA A 236 1.85 -16.84 5.59
N ILE A 237 0.76 -17.34 5.00
CA ILE A 237 -0.12 -18.33 5.63
C ILE A 237 0.67 -19.58 6.01
N ARG A 238 1.48 -20.12 5.08
CA ARG A 238 2.32 -21.30 5.38
C ARG A 238 3.26 -21.05 6.54
N LYS A 239 3.92 -19.89 6.58
CA LYS A 239 4.85 -19.55 7.67
C LYS A 239 4.14 -19.47 9.02
N ILE A 240 2.95 -18.86 9.06
CA ILE A 240 2.13 -18.80 10.29
C ILE A 240 1.66 -20.21 10.70
N VAL A 241 1.17 -21.02 9.75
CA VAL A 241 0.76 -22.41 10.00
C VAL A 241 1.95 -23.26 10.49
N LYS A 242 3.13 -23.13 9.86
CA LYS A 242 4.36 -23.79 10.32
C LYS A 242 4.66 -23.39 11.76
N ALA A 243 4.65 -22.10 12.07
CA ALA A 243 4.90 -21.62 13.42
C ALA A 243 3.88 -22.17 14.44
N LEU A 244 2.61 -22.31 14.05
CA LEU A 244 1.59 -22.96 14.87
C LEU A 244 1.87 -24.46 15.06
N PHE A 245 2.29 -25.19 14.02
CA PHE A 245 2.66 -26.61 14.13
C PHE A 245 3.92 -26.82 14.98
N ASP A 246 4.95 -25.99 14.80
CA ASP A 246 6.16 -25.99 15.63
C ASP A 246 5.82 -25.81 17.11
N GLN A 247 4.78 -25.03 17.40
CA GLN A 247 4.31 -24.82 18.76
C GLN A 247 3.46 -25.99 19.28
N GLN A 248 2.45 -26.42 18.52
CA GLN A 248 1.43 -27.37 18.98
C GLN A 248 1.87 -28.84 18.88
N LEU A 249 2.52 -29.20 17.78
CA LEU A 249 2.83 -30.59 17.47
C LEU A 249 4.19 -31.04 18.00
N ALA A 250 5.08 -30.11 18.34
CA ALA A 250 6.45 -30.46 18.78
C ALA A 250 6.50 -31.36 20.02
N ASN A 251 5.48 -31.32 20.89
CA ASN A 251 5.40 -32.18 22.08
C ASN A 251 4.43 -33.36 21.91
N HIS A 252 3.80 -33.50 20.74
CA HIS A 252 2.90 -34.61 20.50
C HIS A 252 3.69 -35.92 20.42
N GLU A 253 3.21 -36.97 21.10
CA GLU A 253 3.93 -38.25 21.22
C GLU A 253 4.34 -38.83 19.86
N CYS A 254 3.45 -38.76 18.85
CA CYS A 254 3.74 -39.20 17.49
C CYS A 254 4.92 -38.46 16.85
N VAL A 255 5.02 -37.14 17.05
CA VAL A 255 6.12 -36.32 16.51
C VAL A 255 7.43 -36.62 17.23
N ILE A 256 7.37 -36.82 18.54
CA ILE A 256 8.54 -37.23 19.34
C ILE A 256 9.05 -38.58 18.85
N ARG A 257 8.17 -39.58 18.71
CA ARG A 257 8.53 -40.93 18.22
C ARG A 257 9.09 -40.91 16.80
N PHE A 258 8.52 -40.09 15.92
CA PHE A 258 9.04 -39.94 14.56
C PHE A 258 10.44 -39.31 14.57
N LYS A 259 10.65 -38.24 15.35
CA LYS A 259 11.98 -37.61 15.48
C LYS A 259 13.01 -38.62 16.00
N SER A 260 12.69 -39.37 17.05
CA SER A 260 13.57 -40.43 17.56
C SER A 260 13.90 -41.47 16.50
N ALA A 261 12.92 -41.96 15.73
CA ALA A 261 13.18 -42.91 14.65
C ALA A 261 14.01 -42.32 13.50
N ALA A 262 13.85 -41.03 13.21
CA ALA A 262 14.66 -40.32 12.21
C ALA A 262 16.11 -40.11 12.68
N ASP A 263 16.30 -39.81 13.97
CA ASP A 263 17.62 -39.71 14.59
C ASP A 263 18.34 -41.08 14.58
N GLU A 264 17.63 -42.16 14.91
CA GLU A 264 18.14 -43.55 14.79
C GLU A 264 18.55 -43.88 13.35
N LEU A 265 17.77 -43.46 12.35
CA LEU A 265 18.13 -43.62 10.94
C LEU A 265 19.39 -42.81 10.58
N GLN A 266 19.58 -41.62 11.14
CA GLN A 266 20.76 -40.80 10.92
C GLN A 266 22.03 -41.48 11.44
N GLU A 267 21.95 -42.19 12.57
CA GLU A 267 23.07 -42.97 13.12
C GLU A 267 23.56 -44.05 12.14
N LEU A 268 22.69 -44.63 11.31
CA LEU A 268 23.10 -45.60 10.28
C LEU A 268 24.08 -45.02 9.25
N PHE A 269 24.08 -43.69 9.07
CA PHE A 269 24.92 -42.95 8.13
C PHE A 269 26.08 -42.19 8.81
N ALA A 270 26.29 -42.38 10.13
CA ALA A 270 27.36 -41.73 10.89
C ALA A 270 28.76 -42.06 10.33
N THR A 271 29.74 -41.16 10.54
CA THR A 271 31.11 -41.31 10.01
C THR A 271 31.91 -42.39 10.74
N GLU A 272 31.68 -42.56 12.05
CA GLU A 272 32.21 -43.65 12.87
C GLU A 272 31.05 -44.56 13.30
N GLY A 273 31.21 -45.88 13.15
CA GLY A 273 30.13 -46.83 13.46
C GLY A 273 29.06 -46.98 12.37
N LYS A 274 29.30 -46.47 11.15
CA LYS A 274 28.40 -46.56 10.00
C LYS A 274 27.85 -47.96 9.80
N HIS A 275 26.54 -48.08 9.52
CA HIS A 275 25.92 -49.39 9.33
C HIS A 275 26.48 -50.09 8.07
N ARG A 276 26.69 -51.41 8.17
CA ARG A 276 27.39 -52.22 7.16
C ARG A 276 26.80 -52.10 5.75
N ILE A 277 25.48 -51.91 5.64
CA ILE A 277 24.79 -51.75 4.35
C ILE A 277 25.22 -50.44 3.67
N VAL A 278 25.23 -49.33 4.40
CA VAL A 278 25.58 -48.01 3.85
C VAL A 278 27.06 -47.97 3.46
N ALA A 279 27.94 -48.48 4.33
CA ALA A 279 29.37 -48.60 4.02
C ALA A 279 29.61 -49.44 2.76
N SER A 280 28.91 -50.57 2.60
CA SER A 280 29.04 -51.42 1.42
C SER A 280 28.54 -50.77 0.13
N MET A 281 27.56 -49.87 0.21
CA MET A 281 27.08 -49.10 -0.94
C MET A 281 28.08 -48.02 -1.34
N GLU A 282 28.65 -47.31 -0.38
CA GLU A 282 29.71 -46.31 -0.62
C GLU A 282 30.95 -46.94 -1.24
N GLU A 283 31.35 -48.12 -0.77
CA GLU A 283 32.50 -48.86 -1.31
C GLU A 283 32.26 -49.26 -2.77
N LYS A 284 31.10 -49.87 -3.08
CA LYS A 284 30.72 -50.24 -4.46
C LYS A 284 30.60 -49.03 -5.38
N LEU A 285 30.02 -47.93 -4.91
CA LEU A 285 29.94 -46.68 -5.68
C LEU A 285 31.34 -46.08 -5.90
N THR A 286 32.21 -46.14 -4.91
CA THR A 286 33.59 -45.67 -5.01
C THR A 286 34.41 -46.51 -5.98
N GLU A 287 34.29 -47.84 -5.97
CA GLU A 287 34.91 -48.72 -6.98
C GLU A 287 34.45 -48.36 -8.39
N LYS A 288 33.13 -48.21 -8.58
CA LYS A 288 32.54 -47.82 -9.86
C LYS A 288 32.98 -46.42 -10.32
N PHE A 289 33.15 -45.49 -9.39
CA PHE A 289 33.70 -44.19 -9.73
C PHE A 289 35.17 -44.27 -10.09
N GLN A 290 36.00 -45.01 -9.35
CA GLN A 290 37.44 -45.17 -9.62
C GLN A 290 37.73 -45.82 -10.99
N GLU A 291 36.82 -46.64 -11.52
CA GLU A 291 36.87 -47.16 -12.90
C GLU A 291 36.78 -46.04 -13.96
N LEU A 292 36.18 -44.89 -13.63
CA LEU A 292 35.88 -43.79 -14.56
C LEU A 292 36.70 -42.52 -14.26
N ILE A 293 36.80 -42.13 -12.99
CA ILE A 293 37.40 -40.88 -12.48
C ILE A 293 37.84 -41.07 -11.01
N ASN A 294 38.95 -40.44 -10.60
CA ASN A 294 39.49 -40.59 -9.24
C ASN A 294 38.71 -39.76 -8.19
N ILE A 295 37.51 -40.22 -7.83
CA ILE A 295 36.65 -39.63 -6.78
C ILE A 295 36.13 -40.73 -5.84
N ARG A 296 35.61 -40.33 -4.66
CA ARG A 296 35.01 -41.24 -3.67
C ARG A 296 33.56 -40.86 -3.40
N ALA A 297 32.72 -41.85 -3.09
CA ALA A 297 31.32 -41.64 -2.75
C ALA A 297 31.15 -41.48 -1.24
N GLU A 298 30.37 -40.48 -0.81
CA GLU A 298 29.92 -40.29 0.57
C GLU A 298 28.39 -40.08 0.57
N LEU A 299 27.68 -40.86 1.36
CA LEU A 299 26.24 -40.82 1.57
C LEU A 299 25.97 -40.28 2.97
N LYS A 300 25.26 -39.15 3.03
CA LYS A 300 24.80 -38.52 4.28
C LYS A 300 23.28 -38.56 4.33
N PHE A 301 22.74 -38.89 5.48
CA PHE A 301 21.32 -38.71 5.77
C PHE A 301 21.13 -37.46 6.62
N THR A 302 20.16 -36.64 6.25
CA THR A 302 19.76 -35.45 7.02
C THR A 302 18.34 -35.70 7.51
N THR A 303 18.09 -35.52 8.80
CA THR A 303 16.78 -35.74 9.39
C THR A 303 15.74 -34.79 8.78
N PRO A 304 14.55 -35.29 8.37
CA PRO A 304 13.50 -34.43 7.84
C PRO A 304 12.93 -33.52 8.94
N ASP A 305 12.69 -32.25 8.60
CA ASP A 305 11.98 -31.33 9.49
C ASP A 305 10.47 -31.62 9.42
N VAL A 306 10.01 -32.54 10.27
CA VAL A 306 8.64 -33.07 10.31
C VAL A 306 7.58 -31.96 10.30
N THR A 307 7.80 -30.87 11.03
CA THR A 307 6.82 -29.79 11.13
C THR A 307 6.81 -28.92 9.88
N SER A 308 7.98 -28.69 9.25
CA SER A 308 8.07 -28.08 7.92
C SER A 308 7.41 -28.95 6.86
N ASP A 309 7.64 -30.26 6.89
CA ASP A 309 7.06 -31.21 5.94
C ASP A 309 5.55 -31.29 6.10
N LEU A 310 5.04 -31.40 7.33
CA LEU A 310 3.61 -31.34 7.64
C LEU A 310 2.98 -30.02 7.20
N ALA A 311 3.63 -28.88 7.46
CA ALA A 311 3.14 -27.58 6.99
C ALA A 311 3.09 -27.51 5.46
N SER A 312 4.05 -28.14 4.77
CA SER A 312 4.11 -28.19 3.31
C SER A 312 3.10 -29.15 2.68
N SER A 313 2.74 -30.22 3.39
CA SER A 313 1.81 -31.26 2.92
C SER A 313 0.38 -31.04 3.39
N THR A 314 0.13 -30.03 4.24
CA THR A 314 -1.21 -29.69 4.72
C THR A 314 -1.90 -28.80 3.69
N GLU A 315 -3.00 -29.30 3.14
CA GLU A 315 -3.87 -28.49 2.29
C GLU A 315 -4.83 -27.67 3.15
N PHE A 316 -4.59 -26.36 3.24
CA PHE A 316 -5.51 -25.45 3.92
C PHE A 316 -6.67 -25.10 2.98
N ARG A 317 -7.89 -25.46 3.37
CA ARG A 317 -9.12 -25.17 2.62
C ARG A 317 -10.10 -24.35 3.44
N VAL A 318 -10.83 -23.49 2.75
CA VAL A 318 -11.92 -22.66 3.27
C VAL A 318 -13.23 -23.28 2.81
N LEU A 319 -14.17 -23.42 3.75
CA LEU A 319 -15.51 -23.94 3.50
C LEU A 319 -16.50 -22.78 3.56
N ASP A 320 -17.14 -22.48 2.43
CA ASP A 320 -18.23 -21.51 2.32
C ASP A 320 -19.49 -22.25 1.86
N GLY A 321 -20.40 -22.50 2.81
CA GLY A 321 -21.53 -23.41 2.61
C GLY A 321 -21.06 -24.82 2.21
N ALA A 322 -21.45 -25.27 1.01
CA ALA A 322 -21.04 -26.56 0.44
C ALA A 322 -19.76 -26.49 -0.41
N LEU A 323 -19.25 -25.29 -0.68
CA LEU A 323 -18.09 -25.10 -1.54
C LEU A 323 -16.79 -25.13 -0.72
N SER A 324 -15.91 -26.07 -1.04
CA SER A 324 -14.56 -26.17 -0.47
C SER A 324 -13.54 -25.66 -1.47
N THR A 325 -12.81 -24.61 -1.10
CA THR A 325 -11.82 -23.96 -1.98
C THR A 325 -10.55 -23.61 -1.21
N ARG A 326 -9.48 -23.31 -1.95
CA ARG A 326 -8.24 -22.80 -1.38
C ARG A 326 -8.36 -21.29 -1.08
N PRO A 327 -7.60 -20.72 -0.14
CA PRO A 327 -7.72 -19.29 0.19
C PRO A 327 -7.42 -18.35 -0.98
N ASP A 328 -6.59 -18.75 -1.94
CA ASP A 328 -6.33 -17.99 -3.19
C ASP A 328 -7.61 -17.76 -4.00
N ASN A 329 -8.57 -18.66 -3.91
CA ASN A 329 -9.84 -18.57 -4.63
C ASN A 329 -10.93 -17.82 -3.84
N GLN A 330 -10.58 -17.25 -2.68
CA GLN A 330 -11.47 -16.43 -1.88
C GLN A 330 -11.32 -14.95 -2.23
N GLY A 331 -12.39 -14.16 -2.07
CA GLY A 331 -12.29 -12.71 -2.22
C GLY A 331 -11.27 -12.11 -1.23
N HIS A 332 -10.61 -11.02 -1.61
CA HIS A 332 -9.51 -10.46 -0.80
C HIS A 332 -9.89 -10.11 0.64
N GLY A 333 -11.14 -9.71 0.90
CA GLY A 333 -11.63 -9.49 2.28
C GLY A 333 -11.64 -10.77 3.13
N ALA A 334 -12.00 -11.92 2.54
CA ALA A 334 -11.95 -13.21 3.20
C ALA A 334 -10.50 -13.68 3.40
N GLN A 335 -9.62 -13.49 2.40
CA GLN A 335 -8.19 -13.75 2.54
C GLN A 335 -7.58 -12.97 3.71
N ARG A 336 -7.85 -11.67 3.80
CA ARG A 336 -7.37 -10.80 4.88
C ARG A 336 -7.92 -11.21 6.24
N SER A 337 -9.17 -11.68 6.28
CA SER A 337 -9.80 -12.24 7.48
C SER A 337 -9.12 -13.53 7.95
N ILE A 338 -8.71 -14.40 7.02
CA ILE A 338 -7.96 -15.63 7.32
C ILE A 338 -6.61 -15.28 7.92
N VAL A 339 -5.87 -14.32 7.34
CA VAL A 339 -4.61 -13.83 7.92
C VAL A 339 -4.82 -13.32 9.34
N LEU A 340 -5.85 -12.51 9.57
CA LEU A 340 -6.20 -12.03 10.91
C LEU A 340 -6.47 -13.19 11.89
N ALA A 341 -7.27 -14.17 11.48
CA ALA A 341 -7.61 -15.32 12.32
C ALA A 341 -6.38 -16.17 12.68
N LEU A 342 -5.48 -16.40 11.72
CA LEU A 342 -4.23 -17.12 11.96
C LEU A 342 -3.30 -16.36 12.91
N LEU A 343 -3.19 -15.04 12.76
CA LEU A 343 -2.43 -14.19 13.69
C LEU A 343 -3.05 -14.18 15.09
N GLN A 344 -4.37 -14.16 15.21
CA GLN A 344 -5.06 -14.24 16.51
C GLN A 344 -4.79 -15.57 17.20
N LEU A 345 -4.93 -16.67 16.47
CA LEU A 345 -4.62 -18.01 16.97
C LEU A 345 -3.16 -18.06 17.44
N TYR A 346 -2.23 -17.51 16.67
CA TYR A 346 -0.83 -17.43 17.04
C TYR A 346 -0.59 -16.67 18.37
N VAL A 347 -1.28 -15.54 18.58
CA VAL A 347 -1.20 -14.76 19.82
C VAL A 347 -1.77 -15.53 21.01
N GLU A 348 -2.93 -16.17 20.85
CA GLU A 348 -3.60 -16.91 21.92
C GLU A 348 -2.74 -18.07 22.44
N GLN A 349 -2.10 -18.80 21.51
CA GLN A 349 -1.27 -19.95 21.86
C GLN A 349 0.04 -19.53 22.53
N ASN A 350 0.66 -18.42 22.09
CA ASN A 350 1.89 -17.92 22.72
C ASN A 350 1.76 -17.60 24.22
N ARG A 351 0.57 -17.25 24.69
CA ARG A 351 0.33 -17.01 26.12
C ARG A 351 0.47 -18.27 26.98
N GLN A 352 0.39 -19.46 26.39
CA GLN A 352 0.36 -20.74 27.10
C GLN A 352 1.75 -21.43 27.15
N SER A 353 2.72 -21.02 26.34
CA SER A 353 4.02 -21.70 26.19
C SER A 353 5.17 -20.87 26.79
N ALA A 354 5.37 -20.94 28.11
CA ALA A 354 6.32 -20.09 28.84
C ALA A 354 7.82 -20.51 28.78
N SER A 355 8.18 -21.60 28.07
CA SER A 355 9.42 -22.34 28.38
C SER A 355 10.35 -22.72 27.20
N ARG A 356 10.36 -21.99 26.07
CA ARG A 356 11.31 -22.28 24.98
C ARG A 356 12.17 -21.07 24.63
N GLU A 357 13.42 -21.31 24.23
CA GLU A 357 14.24 -20.35 23.49
C GLU A 357 13.50 -20.02 22.20
N ARG A 358 12.98 -18.79 22.09
CA ARG A 358 12.11 -18.37 21.00
C ARG A 358 12.97 -17.74 19.90
N GLN A 359 12.83 -18.24 18.67
CA GLN A 359 13.23 -17.45 17.51
C GLN A 359 12.30 -16.23 17.41
N HIS A 360 12.87 -15.03 17.50
CA HIS A 360 12.12 -13.81 17.30
C HIS A 360 11.62 -13.75 15.85
N MET A 361 10.38 -13.31 15.68
CA MET A 361 9.78 -13.15 14.35
C MET A 361 9.70 -11.68 13.97
N LEU A 362 9.82 -11.41 12.67
CA LEU A 362 9.67 -10.08 12.10
C LEU A 362 8.48 -10.07 11.14
N PHE A 363 7.41 -9.41 11.55
CA PHE A 363 6.21 -9.23 10.74
C PHE A 363 6.34 -7.95 9.92
N LEU A 364 6.37 -8.09 8.60
CA LEU A 364 6.41 -7.01 7.63
C LEU A 364 5.07 -6.99 6.88
N ILE A 365 4.17 -6.10 7.26
CA ILE A 365 2.77 -6.12 6.77
C ILE A 365 2.47 -4.85 6.00
N GLU A 366 2.15 -5.00 4.72
CA GLU A 366 1.74 -3.87 3.89
C GLU A 366 0.23 -3.63 3.98
N GLU A 367 -0.13 -2.39 4.29
CA GLU A 367 -1.49 -1.84 4.34
C GLU A 367 -2.51 -2.78 5.00
N PRO A 368 -2.31 -3.20 6.27
CA PRO A 368 -3.12 -4.21 6.97
C PRO A 368 -4.64 -3.98 6.87
N GLU A 369 -5.08 -2.75 6.65
CA GLU A 369 -6.46 -2.31 6.44
C GLU A 369 -7.10 -2.66 5.08
N ILE A 370 -6.34 -2.95 4.00
CA ILE A 370 -6.96 -3.18 2.68
C ILE A 370 -7.94 -4.35 2.77
N TYR A 371 -9.13 -4.17 2.20
CA TYR A 371 -10.25 -5.12 2.19
C TYR A 371 -10.87 -5.44 3.55
N LEU A 372 -10.49 -4.73 4.61
CA LEU A 372 -11.11 -4.87 5.93
C LEU A 372 -12.12 -3.76 6.19
N HIS A 373 -13.28 -4.13 6.74
CA HIS A 373 -14.21 -3.19 7.32
C HIS A 373 -13.58 -2.48 8.55
N PRO A 374 -13.92 -1.21 8.89
CA PRO A 374 -13.29 -0.48 9.99
C PRO A 374 -13.23 -1.23 11.33
N GLY A 375 -14.28 -1.99 11.67
CA GLY A 375 -14.28 -2.84 12.87
C GLY A 375 -13.19 -3.92 12.86
N MET A 376 -12.89 -4.49 11.69
CA MET A 376 -11.83 -5.48 11.49
C MET A 376 -10.45 -4.83 11.42
N CYS A 377 -10.31 -3.62 10.87
CA CYS A 377 -9.05 -2.85 10.94
C CYS A 377 -8.59 -2.66 12.39
N ARG A 378 -9.53 -2.30 13.29
CA ARG A 378 -9.25 -2.18 14.73
C ARG A 378 -8.82 -3.52 15.33
N LYS A 379 -9.51 -4.62 15.01
CA LYS A 379 -9.13 -5.98 15.46
C LYS A 379 -7.74 -6.38 14.93
N MET A 380 -7.42 -6.06 13.69
CA MET A 380 -6.11 -6.31 13.09
C MET A 380 -5.01 -5.56 13.83
N ARG A 381 -5.16 -4.24 14.00
CA ARG A 381 -4.27 -3.43 14.83
C ARG A 381 -4.08 -4.03 16.22
N ASP A 382 -5.16 -4.34 16.93
CA ASP A 382 -5.08 -4.87 18.30
C ASP A 382 -4.35 -6.22 18.36
N THR A 383 -4.53 -7.06 17.34
CA THR A 383 -3.84 -8.35 17.21
C THR A 383 -2.35 -8.16 16.99
N LEU A 384 -1.97 -7.30 16.04
CA LEU A 384 -0.57 -6.96 15.76
C LEU A 384 0.10 -6.29 16.95
N LEU A 385 -0.60 -5.41 17.66
CA LEU A 385 -0.10 -4.79 18.88
C LEU A 385 0.14 -5.82 19.99
N LYS A 386 -0.75 -6.81 20.15
CA LYS A 386 -0.53 -7.92 21.10
C LYS A 386 0.69 -8.75 20.74
N ILE A 387 0.95 -9.00 19.44
CA ILE A 387 2.17 -9.67 18.98
C ILE A 387 3.39 -8.86 19.43
N ALA A 388 3.44 -7.57 19.08
CA ALA A 388 4.54 -6.67 19.43
C ALA A 388 4.75 -6.54 20.96
N GLN A 389 3.67 -6.52 21.74
CA GLN A 389 3.74 -6.42 23.20
C GLN A 389 4.12 -7.73 23.89
N SER A 390 3.88 -8.88 23.25
CA SER A 390 4.23 -10.19 23.81
C SER A 390 5.74 -10.46 23.82
N GLY A 391 6.52 -9.67 23.08
CA GLY A 391 7.95 -9.89 22.87
C GLY A 391 8.28 -11.04 21.92
N VAL A 392 7.25 -11.70 21.34
CA VAL A 392 7.45 -12.85 20.45
C VAL A 392 7.81 -12.42 19.03
N GLY A 393 7.36 -11.23 18.60
CA GLY A 393 7.75 -10.70 17.30
C GLY A 393 7.64 -9.20 17.23
N GLN A 394 8.40 -8.63 16.31
CA GLN A 394 8.37 -7.21 15.97
C GLN A 394 7.42 -7.01 14.80
N VAL A 395 6.66 -5.91 14.81
CA VAL A 395 5.73 -5.56 13.74
C VAL A 395 6.17 -4.28 13.08
N LEU A 396 6.42 -4.33 11.77
CA LEU A 396 6.59 -3.18 10.91
C LEU A 396 5.45 -3.22 9.90
N CYS A 397 4.65 -2.17 9.83
CA CYS A 397 3.60 -2.08 8.82
C CYS A 397 3.60 -0.75 8.07
N THR A 398 3.19 -0.79 6.80
CA THR A 398 2.83 0.42 6.06
C THR A 398 1.33 0.63 6.19
N THR A 399 0.86 1.87 6.30
CA THR A 399 -0.58 2.12 6.45
C THR A 399 -0.96 3.52 5.95
N HIS A 400 -2.17 3.62 5.42
CA HIS A 400 -2.90 4.86 5.14
C HIS A 400 -4.02 5.09 6.15
N SER A 401 -4.23 4.15 7.08
CA SER A 401 -5.31 4.21 8.03
C SER A 401 -4.87 4.87 9.34
N PRO A 402 -5.58 5.92 9.80
CA PRO A 402 -5.34 6.53 11.11
C PRO A 402 -5.54 5.55 12.28
N VAL A 403 -6.23 4.42 12.04
CA VAL A 403 -6.49 3.40 13.07
C VAL A 403 -5.20 2.84 13.66
N PHE A 404 -4.14 2.70 12.85
CA PHE A 404 -2.85 2.13 13.24
C PHE A 404 -1.89 3.15 13.89
N LEU A 405 -2.34 4.40 14.07
CA LEU A 405 -1.57 5.45 14.71
C LEU A 405 -2.02 5.69 16.15
N ASP A 406 -1.07 6.03 17.01
CA ASP A 406 -1.32 6.36 18.41
C ASP A 406 -0.35 7.45 18.87
N LEU A 407 -0.86 8.68 18.86
CA LEU A 407 -0.07 9.89 19.10
C LEU A 407 0.22 10.16 20.57
N ALA A 408 -0.47 9.50 21.49
CA ALA A 408 -0.32 9.73 22.93
C ALA A 408 0.76 8.84 23.55
N ASP A 409 0.74 7.54 23.22
CA ASP A 409 1.57 6.53 23.92
C ASP A 409 2.57 5.79 23.01
N ARG A 410 2.40 5.82 21.69
CA ARG A 410 3.27 5.12 20.71
C ARG A 410 3.72 6.02 19.55
N HIS A 411 3.89 7.31 19.79
CA HIS A 411 4.39 8.22 18.76
C HIS A 411 5.82 7.88 18.33
N ASP A 412 6.63 7.25 19.19
CA ASP A 412 7.96 6.73 18.82
C ASP A 412 7.94 5.57 17.81
N GLY A 413 6.79 4.93 17.66
CA GLY A 413 6.52 3.90 16.65
C GLY A 413 5.96 4.45 15.34
N ILE A 414 6.07 5.76 15.06
CA ILE A 414 5.54 6.36 13.82
C ILE A 414 6.70 6.91 12.98
N VAL A 415 6.68 6.57 11.69
CA VAL A 415 7.58 7.12 10.66
C VAL A 415 6.73 7.78 9.59
N ILE A 416 6.97 9.06 9.32
CA ILE A 416 6.35 9.78 8.21
C ILE A 416 7.34 9.82 7.04
N LEU A 417 6.98 9.22 5.92
CA LEU A 417 7.69 9.36 4.65
C LEU A 417 7.13 10.53 3.87
N ARG A 418 8.03 11.44 3.47
CA ARG A 418 7.71 12.54 2.56
C ARG A 418 8.64 12.49 1.36
N LYS A 419 8.19 12.97 0.20
CA LYS A 419 9.09 13.17 -0.94
C LYS A 419 9.70 14.55 -0.88
N LYS A 420 11.02 14.62 -0.93
CA LYS A 420 11.78 15.85 -1.11
C LYS A 420 12.72 15.65 -2.31
N ASP A 421 12.66 16.59 -3.26
CA ASP A 421 13.46 16.53 -4.49
C ASP A 421 13.33 15.20 -5.26
N GLY A 422 12.12 14.59 -5.24
CA GLY A 422 11.83 13.31 -5.88
C GLY A 422 12.27 12.07 -5.12
N HIS A 423 12.89 12.21 -3.94
CA HIS A 423 13.37 11.11 -3.10
C HIS A 423 12.60 11.01 -1.78
N PRO A 424 12.41 9.79 -1.26
CA PRO A 424 11.77 9.60 0.02
C PRO A 424 12.72 9.98 1.17
N GLU A 425 12.20 10.77 2.11
CA GLU A 425 12.84 11.12 3.38
C GLU A 425 11.97 10.66 4.55
N ALA A 426 12.58 10.01 5.53
CA ALA A 426 11.91 9.52 6.72
C ALA A 426 12.03 10.52 7.88
N HIS A 427 10.88 10.89 8.44
CA HIS A 427 10.78 11.69 9.66
C HIS A 427 10.24 10.80 10.77
N GLN A 428 11.11 10.47 11.73
CA GLN A 428 10.80 9.61 12.85
C GLN A 428 11.12 10.31 14.16
N ARG A 429 10.35 9.99 15.20
CA ARG A 429 10.75 10.25 16.59
C ARG A 429 11.05 8.93 17.27
N THR A 430 12.15 8.89 18.03
CA THR A 430 12.63 7.67 18.68
C THR A 430 12.56 7.75 20.20
N GLY A 431 12.15 8.89 20.75
CA GLY A 431 12.03 9.13 22.18
C GLY A 431 10.63 9.61 22.54
N ASP A 432 10.33 9.55 23.84
CA ASP A 432 9.08 10.08 24.36
C ASP A 432 9.04 11.61 24.18
N VAL A 433 7.94 12.14 23.62
CA VAL A 433 7.72 13.58 23.44
C VAL A 433 7.21 14.20 24.74
N PHE A 434 6.70 13.37 25.65
CA PHE A 434 6.21 13.76 26.96
C PHE A 434 7.25 13.39 28.04
N ASP A 435 7.77 14.38 28.75
CA ASP A 435 8.92 14.25 29.65
C ASP A 435 8.62 13.66 31.04
N GLN A 436 7.46 13.02 31.20
CA GLN A 436 6.93 12.46 32.46
C GLN A 436 6.71 13.47 33.60
N SER A 437 6.83 14.78 33.36
CA SER A 437 6.41 15.81 34.31
C SER A 437 4.91 15.74 34.59
N ALA A 438 4.45 16.36 35.68
CA ALA A 438 3.02 16.40 36.01
C ALA A 438 2.20 17.04 34.87
N THR A 439 2.72 18.10 34.26
CA THR A 439 2.13 18.78 33.11
C THR A 439 2.03 17.86 31.90
N ASP A 440 3.10 17.11 31.60
CA ASP A 440 3.14 16.23 30.41
C ASP A 440 2.28 14.99 30.58
N LYS A 441 2.15 14.48 31.80
CA LYS A 441 1.18 13.42 32.13
C LYS A 441 -0.25 13.88 31.88
N GLU A 442 -0.60 15.10 32.27
CA GLU A 442 -1.91 15.67 32.02
C GLU A 442 -2.15 15.93 30.53
N GLN A 443 -1.18 16.50 29.83
CA GLN A 443 -1.25 16.73 28.38
C GLN A 443 -1.42 15.42 27.60
N ARG A 444 -0.65 14.37 27.93
CA ARG A 444 -0.83 13.03 27.37
C ARG A 444 -2.23 12.49 27.63
N ALA A 445 -2.75 12.64 28.85
CA ALA A 445 -4.10 12.17 29.19
C ALA A 445 -5.18 12.90 28.38
N ARG A 446 -5.04 14.22 28.17
CA ARG A 446 -5.93 15.02 27.31
C ARG A 446 -5.85 14.60 25.85
N LEU A 447 -4.65 14.38 25.32
CA LEU A 447 -4.47 13.87 23.95
C LEU A 447 -5.10 12.47 23.79
N ARG A 448 -4.87 11.56 24.75
CA ARG A 448 -5.48 10.24 24.77
C ARG A 448 -7.00 10.32 24.79
N MET A 449 -7.57 11.22 25.58
CA MET A 449 -9.01 11.49 25.59
C MET A 449 -9.48 11.88 24.18
N LEU A 450 -8.85 12.87 23.56
CA LEU A 450 -9.21 13.33 22.22
C LEU A 450 -9.17 12.21 21.17
N LEU A 451 -8.10 11.40 21.15
CA LEU A 451 -7.95 10.25 20.25
C LEU A 451 -9.04 9.18 20.41
N ASN A 452 -9.60 9.04 21.61
CA ASN A 452 -10.68 8.08 21.87
C ASN A 452 -12.03 8.57 21.35
N PHE A 453 -12.24 9.89 21.27
CA PHE A 453 -13.49 10.50 20.82
C PHE A 453 -13.49 10.81 19.33
N ASP A 454 -12.33 11.18 18.78
CA ASP A 454 -12.21 11.62 17.40
C ASP A 454 -11.00 10.94 16.72
N PRO A 455 -11.23 9.82 16.01
CA PRO A 455 -10.20 9.16 15.23
C PRO A 455 -9.63 10.02 14.10
N ALA A 456 -10.34 11.07 13.66
CA ALA A 456 -9.90 11.96 12.60
C ALA A 456 -8.73 12.85 13.04
N VAL A 457 -8.45 12.94 14.34
CA VAL A 457 -7.27 13.65 14.89
C VAL A 457 -5.96 13.06 14.35
N ASN A 458 -5.93 11.74 14.10
CA ASN A 458 -4.79 11.07 13.48
C ASN A 458 -4.66 11.41 11.98
N GLU A 459 -5.67 12.01 11.33
CA GLU A 459 -5.61 12.40 9.93
C GLU A 459 -4.56 13.49 9.67
N ALA A 460 -4.23 14.32 10.68
CA ALA A 460 -3.19 15.36 10.56
C ALA A 460 -1.83 14.83 10.07
N PHE A 461 -1.54 13.54 10.25
CA PHE A 461 -0.31 12.90 9.78
C PHE A 461 -0.31 12.56 8.29
N PHE A 462 -1.48 12.66 7.64
CA PHE A 462 -1.69 12.43 6.22
C PHE A 462 -2.01 13.72 5.45
N SER A 463 -2.19 14.84 6.15
CA SER A 463 -2.63 16.12 5.58
C SER A 463 -1.47 16.98 5.06
N GLU A 464 -1.73 17.75 4.01
CA GLU A 464 -0.80 18.77 3.53
C GLU A 464 -0.75 19.97 4.50
N LYS A 465 -1.92 20.39 4.99
CA LYS A 465 -2.08 21.50 5.92
C LYS A 465 -2.87 21.08 7.15
N VAL A 466 -2.45 21.53 8.33
CA VAL A 466 -3.14 21.28 9.60
C VAL A 466 -3.55 22.61 10.23
N CYS A 467 -4.79 22.70 10.71
CA CYS A 467 -5.29 23.83 11.50
C CYS A 467 -5.93 23.29 12.79
N LEU A 468 -5.45 23.74 13.94
CA LEU A 468 -6.02 23.40 15.24
C LEU A 468 -7.03 24.48 15.60
N VAL A 469 -8.22 24.08 15.99
CA VAL A 469 -9.26 24.99 16.50
C VAL A 469 -9.67 24.56 17.90
N GLU A 470 -10.07 25.52 18.71
CA GLU A 470 -10.44 25.25 20.10
C GLU A 470 -11.72 24.42 20.24
N GLY A 471 -12.77 24.71 19.46
CA GLY A 471 -14.09 24.10 19.64
C GLY A 471 -14.93 23.92 18.37
N ASP A 472 -16.20 23.57 18.58
CA ASP A 472 -17.18 23.32 17.51
C ASP A 472 -17.69 24.62 16.86
N CYS A 473 -17.58 25.76 17.54
CA CYS A 473 -18.00 27.07 17.02
C CYS A 473 -17.21 27.44 15.77
N GLU A 474 -15.90 27.27 15.81
CA GLU A 474 -14.99 27.56 14.70
C GLU A 474 -15.29 26.65 13.51
N LEU A 475 -15.51 25.34 13.76
CA LEU A 475 -15.89 24.40 12.70
C LEU A 475 -17.19 24.80 12.01
N ALA A 476 -18.23 25.12 12.79
CA ALA A 476 -19.52 25.54 12.26
C ALA A 476 -19.41 26.86 11.47
N ALA A 477 -18.57 27.80 11.93
CA ALA A 477 -18.34 29.05 11.23
C ALA A 477 -17.72 28.85 9.85
N ILE A 478 -16.73 27.96 9.70
CA ILE A 478 -16.06 27.72 8.42
C ILE A 478 -17.06 27.27 7.35
N ASP A 479 -17.90 26.30 7.67
CA ASP A 479 -18.89 25.78 6.72
C ASP A 479 -20.00 26.79 6.42
N ALA A 480 -20.46 27.54 7.43
CA ALA A 480 -21.46 28.60 7.23
C ALA A 480 -20.94 29.73 6.34
N VAL A 481 -19.70 30.20 6.57
CA VAL A 481 -19.04 31.22 5.74
C VAL A 481 -18.90 30.73 4.30
N ALA A 482 -18.45 29.49 4.08
CA ALA A 482 -18.29 28.94 2.75
C ALA A 482 -19.61 28.94 1.96
N ARG A 483 -20.72 28.53 2.59
CA ARG A 483 -22.05 28.58 1.98
C ARG A 483 -22.46 30.01 1.64
N LYS A 484 -22.30 30.94 2.59
CA LYS A 484 -22.68 32.35 2.41
C LYS A 484 -21.90 33.04 1.29
N LEU A 485 -20.59 32.79 1.21
CA LEU A 485 -19.74 33.30 0.14
C LEU A 485 -20.06 32.66 -1.22
N CYS A 486 -20.50 31.40 -1.22
CA CYS A 486 -20.96 30.74 -2.44
C CYS A 486 -22.29 31.35 -2.93
N GLU A 487 -23.24 31.64 -2.04
CA GLU A 487 -24.54 32.26 -2.36
C GLU A 487 -24.38 33.68 -2.92
N SER A 488 -23.42 34.45 -2.40
CA SER A 488 -23.10 35.80 -2.87
C SER A 488 -22.24 35.81 -4.14
N GLY A 489 -21.76 34.65 -4.61
CA GLY A 489 -20.90 34.52 -5.79
C GLY A 489 -19.44 34.93 -5.58
N GLU A 490 -19.02 35.16 -4.34
CA GLU A 490 -17.65 35.53 -3.96
C GLU A 490 -16.71 34.31 -3.83
N LEU A 491 -17.26 33.10 -3.82
CA LEU A 491 -16.51 31.86 -3.68
C LEU A 491 -16.97 30.82 -4.70
N ASN A 492 -16.01 30.12 -5.30
CA ASN A 492 -16.25 28.96 -6.13
C ASN A 492 -16.26 27.69 -5.26
N TRP A 493 -17.39 26.99 -5.22
CA TRP A 493 -17.57 25.81 -4.37
C TRP A 493 -16.53 24.69 -4.63
N ALA A 494 -16.19 24.44 -5.90
CA ALA A 494 -15.21 23.41 -6.24
C ALA A 494 -13.80 23.76 -5.73
N ARG A 495 -13.39 25.03 -5.84
CA ARG A 495 -12.11 25.51 -5.30
C ARG A 495 -12.08 25.44 -3.77
N TYR A 496 -13.16 25.83 -3.11
CA TYR A 496 -13.30 25.66 -1.65
C TYR A 496 -13.17 24.20 -1.24
N LEU A 497 -13.88 23.27 -1.90
CA LEU A 497 -13.79 21.85 -1.57
C LEU A 497 -12.37 21.31 -1.72
N LEU A 498 -11.61 21.76 -2.72
CA LEU A 498 -10.19 21.41 -2.87
C LEU A 498 -9.35 21.95 -1.70
N ALA A 499 -9.49 23.23 -1.37
CA ALA A 499 -8.78 23.86 -0.24
C ALA A 499 -9.11 23.20 1.11
N ARG A 500 -10.38 22.88 1.32
CA ARG A 500 -10.90 22.21 2.52
C ARG A 500 -10.44 20.76 2.64
N ARG A 501 -10.26 20.04 1.52
CA ARG A 501 -9.70 18.68 1.50
C ARG A 501 -8.19 18.65 1.71
N ALA A 502 -7.47 19.68 1.26
CA ALA A 502 -6.04 19.83 1.51
C ALA A 502 -5.73 20.22 2.97
N THR A 503 -6.71 20.78 3.68
CA THR A 503 -6.57 21.27 5.06
C THR A 503 -7.37 20.44 6.05
N THR A 504 -6.68 19.73 6.93
CA THR A 504 -7.32 19.04 8.06
C THR A 504 -7.45 20.01 9.23
N ILE A 505 -8.71 20.27 9.60
CA ILE A 505 -9.08 21.16 10.69
C ILE A 505 -9.46 20.27 11.88
N ILE A 506 -8.72 20.39 12.97
CA ILE A 506 -8.86 19.54 14.16
C ILE A 506 -9.47 20.35 15.29
N ASN A 507 -10.66 19.95 15.71
CA ASN A 507 -11.25 20.43 16.94
C ASN A 507 -10.55 19.78 18.15
N CYS A 508 -9.83 20.60 18.91
CA CYS A 508 -9.08 20.16 20.09
C CYS A 508 -9.95 19.96 21.33
N ARG A 509 -11.25 20.31 21.24
CA ARG A 509 -12.26 20.19 22.31
C ARG A 509 -11.80 20.85 23.60
N GLY A 510 -11.27 22.06 23.46
CA GLY A 510 -10.79 22.89 24.55
C GLY A 510 -9.31 23.25 24.43
N LYS A 511 -9.02 24.45 24.93
CA LYS A 511 -7.72 25.11 24.90
C LYS A 511 -6.55 24.27 25.39
N TRP A 512 -6.74 23.57 26.50
CA TRP A 512 -5.69 22.79 27.16
C TRP A 512 -5.20 21.55 26.39
N THR A 513 -5.97 21.11 25.39
CA THR A 513 -5.58 20.00 24.52
C THR A 513 -4.67 20.46 23.39
N ILE A 514 -4.73 21.75 23.02
CA ILE A 514 -3.92 22.33 21.93
C ILE A 514 -2.41 22.14 22.20
N PRO A 515 -1.84 22.50 23.36
CA PRO A 515 -0.41 22.27 23.64
C PRO A 515 0.02 20.80 23.51
N ALA A 516 -0.83 19.87 23.94
CA ALA A 516 -0.54 18.44 23.85
C ALA A 516 -0.37 17.99 22.39
N PHE A 517 -1.22 18.51 21.50
CA PHE A 517 -1.14 18.19 20.07
C PHE A 517 0.02 18.93 19.38
N GLN A 518 0.24 20.21 19.71
CA GLN A 518 1.37 21.00 19.21
C GLN A 518 2.71 20.32 19.49
N LYS A 519 2.91 19.77 20.70
CA LYS A 519 4.13 19.02 21.04
C LYS A 519 4.40 17.87 20.07
N VAL A 520 3.37 17.09 19.75
CA VAL A 520 3.47 15.98 18.82
C VAL A 520 3.75 16.48 17.40
N LEU A 521 2.99 17.45 16.89
CA LEU A 521 3.20 18.01 15.55
C LEU A 521 4.59 18.61 15.37
N ASN A 522 5.05 19.39 16.35
CA ASN A 522 6.40 19.95 16.39
C ASN A 522 7.48 18.87 16.41
N ALA A 523 7.24 17.77 17.12
CA ALA A 523 8.13 16.63 17.06
C ALA A 523 8.17 16.09 15.63
N PHE A 524 7.07 15.88 14.94
CA PHE A 524 7.11 15.36 13.57
C PHE A 524 7.51 16.37 12.48
N GLY A 525 7.74 17.65 12.83
CA GLY A 525 7.99 18.69 11.85
C GLY A 525 6.78 18.96 10.94
N ILE A 526 5.58 18.73 11.47
CA ILE A 526 4.33 19.02 10.77
C ILE A 526 4.00 20.50 11.01
N HIS A 527 3.86 21.26 9.91
CA HIS A 527 3.45 22.66 10.00
C HIS A 527 1.94 22.75 10.31
N TYR A 528 1.59 23.65 11.22
CA TYR A 528 0.21 23.85 11.64
C TYR A 528 -0.08 25.32 11.94
N ARG A 529 -1.37 25.63 11.94
CA ARG A 529 -1.96 26.89 12.41
C ARG A 529 -2.83 26.64 13.63
N VAL A 530 -3.01 27.63 14.49
CA VAL A 530 -3.82 27.49 15.71
C VAL A 530 -4.82 28.64 15.80
N ILE A 531 -6.08 28.31 16.07
CA ILE A 531 -7.13 29.28 16.36
C ILE A 531 -7.66 28.99 17.76
N TYR A 532 -7.61 29.99 18.64
CA TYR A 532 -8.03 29.83 20.02
C TYR A 532 -8.52 31.15 20.63
N ASP A 533 -9.35 31.05 21.67
CA ASP A 533 -9.86 32.21 22.39
C ASP A 533 -8.83 32.69 23.41
N LEU A 534 -8.81 33.96 23.82
CA LEU A 534 -7.91 34.40 24.90
C LEU A 534 -8.49 34.07 26.28
N ASP A 535 -9.81 34.09 26.41
CA ASP A 535 -10.59 34.02 27.65
C ASP A 535 -10.08 34.98 28.73
N GLU A 536 -10.73 34.97 29.90
CA GLU A 536 -10.33 35.77 31.05
C GLU A 536 -9.92 34.87 32.23
N GLY A 537 -8.80 35.20 32.87
CA GLY A 537 -8.36 34.62 34.14
C GLY A 537 -7.06 33.80 34.06
N ASN A 538 -6.39 33.66 35.21
CA ASN A 538 -5.02 33.11 35.30
C ASN A 538 -4.81 31.74 34.64
N GLN A 539 -5.83 30.87 34.62
CA GLN A 539 -5.74 29.56 33.97
C GLN A 539 -5.74 29.68 32.44
N ALA A 540 -6.53 30.61 31.89
CA ALA A 540 -6.53 30.89 30.47
C ALA A 540 -5.19 31.52 30.04
N ASP A 541 -4.66 32.46 30.83
CA ASP A 541 -3.36 33.09 30.58
C ASP A 541 -2.24 32.05 30.52
N LEU A 542 -2.20 31.11 31.47
CA LEU A 542 -1.20 30.04 31.50
C LEU A 542 -1.30 29.12 30.26
N ALA A 543 -2.52 28.82 29.81
CA ALA A 543 -2.72 28.02 28.61
C ALA A 543 -2.31 28.79 27.34
N ASN A 544 -2.62 30.08 27.25
CA ASN A 544 -2.20 30.96 26.15
C ASN A 544 -0.67 31.00 26.05
N GLU A 545 0.02 31.22 27.19
CA GLU A 545 1.48 31.20 27.25
C GLU A 545 2.08 29.87 26.77
N GLN A 546 1.46 28.74 27.12
CA GLN A 546 1.89 27.42 26.65
C GLN A 546 1.70 27.23 25.15
N ILE A 547 0.56 27.68 24.59
CA ILE A 547 0.28 27.59 23.15
C ILE A 547 1.31 28.41 22.38
N GLU A 548 1.55 29.65 22.80
CA GLU A 548 2.49 30.57 22.16
C GLU A 548 3.94 30.08 22.27
N ALA A 549 4.35 29.54 23.44
CA ALA A 549 5.69 28.97 23.61
C ALA A 549 5.96 27.77 22.68
N LEU A 550 4.92 27.09 22.22
CA LEU A 550 5.04 25.94 21.30
C LEU A 550 4.91 26.33 19.83
N LEU A 551 4.57 27.58 19.48
CA LEU A 551 4.62 28.08 18.10
C LEU A 551 6.09 28.33 17.72
N LYS A 552 6.77 27.30 17.16
CA LYS A 552 8.14 27.42 16.62
C LYS A 552 8.15 28.12 15.26
N GLU A 553 9.34 28.39 14.70
CA GLU A 553 9.56 29.05 13.40
C GLU A 553 8.57 28.57 12.31
N GLY A 554 7.61 29.43 11.95
CA GLY A 554 6.60 29.19 10.91
C GLY A 554 5.21 28.78 11.40
N GLY A 555 5.01 28.55 12.71
CA GLY A 555 3.67 28.40 13.29
C GLY A 555 2.94 29.74 13.34
N MET A 556 1.66 29.76 12.97
CA MET A 556 0.82 30.97 13.06
C MET A 556 -0.34 30.71 14.01
N SER A 557 -0.71 31.72 14.80
CA SER A 557 -1.92 31.73 15.61
C SER A 557 -2.89 32.84 15.20
N LEU A 558 -4.18 32.60 15.41
CA LEU A 558 -5.23 33.59 15.36
C LEU A 558 -6.00 33.54 16.69
N THR A 559 -6.05 34.67 17.39
CA THR A 559 -6.61 34.76 18.74
C THR A 559 -7.88 35.60 18.76
N HIS A 560 -8.89 35.18 19.52
CA HIS A 560 -10.12 35.96 19.71
C HIS A 560 -10.22 36.54 21.12
N ALA A 561 -10.43 37.86 21.23
CA ALA A 561 -10.50 38.56 22.51
C ALA A 561 -11.94 39.04 22.84
N PRO A 562 -12.55 38.61 23.96
CA PRO A 562 -12.10 37.53 24.84
C PRO A 562 -12.39 36.12 24.28
N ASN A 563 -13.39 35.97 23.41
CA ASN A 563 -13.78 34.69 22.81
C ASN A 563 -14.35 34.88 21.41
N PHE A 564 -14.49 33.78 20.65
CA PHE A 564 -14.94 33.77 19.26
C PHE A 564 -16.25 34.55 19.07
N GLU A 565 -17.26 34.27 19.89
CA GLU A 565 -18.60 34.86 19.71
C GLU A 565 -18.58 36.37 19.89
N LYS A 566 -17.89 36.86 20.93
CA LYS A 566 -17.82 38.29 21.23
C LYS A 566 -16.91 39.04 20.28
N PHE A 567 -15.82 38.39 19.83
CA PHE A 567 -14.89 38.97 18.88
C PHE A 567 -15.52 39.11 17.48
N ILE A 568 -16.20 38.08 17.00
CA ILE A 568 -16.80 38.06 15.67
C ILE A 568 -18.14 38.81 15.65
N PHE A 569 -19.05 38.52 16.58
CA PHE A 569 -20.44 39.00 16.52
C PHE A 569 -20.76 40.13 17.50
N GLY A 570 -19.85 40.44 18.45
CA GLY A 570 -20.12 41.41 19.52
C GLY A 570 -21.11 40.91 20.58
N GLU A 571 -21.43 39.61 20.57
CA GLU A 571 -22.43 39.00 21.45
C GLU A 571 -21.81 37.99 22.42
N THR A 572 -22.57 37.53 23.40
CA THR A 572 -22.13 36.49 24.34
C THR A 572 -23.21 35.45 24.47
N TRP A 573 -22.87 34.20 24.19
CA TRP A 573 -23.82 33.08 24.17
C TRP A 573 -23.46 32.04 25.22
N ARG A 574 -24.50 31.46 25.86
CA ARG A 574 -24.32 30.46 26.93
C ARG A 574 -24.64 29.03 26.47
N THR A 575 -25.51 28.85 25.48
CA THR A 575 -25.98 27.54 25.00
C THR A 575 -26.07 27.55 23.48
N ASP A 576 -26.06 26.36 22.87
CA ASP A 576 -26.24 26.15 21.41
C ASP A 576 -25.32 27.02 20.55
N LYS A 577 -24.07 27.19 20.99
CA LYS A 577 -23.13 28.10 20.34
C LYS A 577 -22.90 27.75 18.85
N PRO A 578 -22.62 26.49 18.44
CA PRO A 578 -22.40 26.17 17.02
C PRO A 578 -23.63 26.44 16.13
N TRP A 579 -24.83 26.15 16.65
CA TRP A 579 -26.08 26.47 15.98
C TRP A 579 -26.28 27.98 15.84
N THR A 580 -26.01 28.73 16.91
CA THR A 580 -26.15 30.19 16.94
C THR A 580 -25.17 30.87 15.96
N VAL A 581 -23.91 30.42 15.91
CA VAL A 581 -22.91 30.83 14.90
C VAL A 581 -23.49 30.66 13.50
N THR A 582 -23.91 29.44 13.16
CA THR A 582 -24.42 29.10 11.82
C THR A 582 -25.60 30.00 11.44
N LYS A 583 -26.57 30.12 12.35
CA LYS A 583 -27.76 30.94 12.14
C LYS A 583 -27.42 32.41 11.91
N ARG A 584 -26.51 32.99 12.69
CA ARG A 584 -26.13 34.41 12.54
C ARG A 584 -25.40 34.69 11.24
N ILE A 585 -24.60 33.75 10.75
CA ILE A 585 -23.90 33.89 9.46
C ILE A 585 -24.90 33.77 8.31
N ASP A 586 -25.80 32.77 8.36
CA ASP A 586 -26.81 32.56 7.33
C ASP A 586 -27.78 33.77 7.22
N GLU A 587 -28.20 34.34 8.37
CA GLU A 587 -29.09 35.51 8.45
C GLU A 587 -28.41 36.86 8.13
N ALA A 588 -27.07 36.94 8.18
CA ALA A 588 -26.36 38.18 7.88
C ALA A 588 -26.50 38.57 6.40
N SER A 589 -26.51 39.87 6.09
CA SER A 589 -26.50 40.32 4.68
C SER A 589 -25.14 40.06 4.03
N GLU A 590 -24.05 40.29 4.77
CA GLU A 590 -22.67 40.14 4.33
C GLU A 590 -21.83 39.54 5.48
N CYS A 591 -20.77 38.83 5.13
CA CYS A 591 -19.79 38.34 6.10
C CYS A 591 -18.93 39.52 6.59
N ASN A 592 -18.75 39.66 7.90
CA ASN A 592 -17.87 40.71 8.42
C ASN A 592 -16.39 40.40 8.16
N GLU A 593 -15.54 41.44 8.15
CA GLU A 593 -14.10 41.30 7.83
C GLU A 593 -13.37 40.33 8.76
N ARG A 594 -13.70 40.32 10.07
CA ARG A 594 -13.09 39.42 11.06
C ARG A 594 -13.38 37.94 10.76
N LEU A 595 -14.59 37.66 10.29
CA LEU A 595 -15.04 36.32 9.92
C LEU A 595 -14.38 35.86 8.62
N LEU A 596 -14.13 36.78 7.69
CA LEU A 596 -13.35 36.49 6.47
C LEU A 596 -11.88 36.20 6.81
N GLU A 597 -11.25 37.01 7.67
CA GLU A 597 -9.88 36.77 8.15
C GLU A 597 -9.77 35.41 8.85
N PHE A 598 -10.72 35.09 9.72
CA PHE A 598 -10.82 33.76 10.35
C PHE A 598 -10.91 32.64 9.30
N PHE A 599 -11.77 32.80 8.29
CA PHE A 599 -11.98 31.80 7.25
C PHE A 599 -10.72 31.57 6.39
N GLU A 600 -10.07 32.64 5.94
CA GLU A 600 -8.81 32.58 5.19
C GLU A 600 -7.70 31.96 6.05
N PHE A 601 -7.62 32.34 7.32
CA PHE A 601 -6.65 31.80 8.25
C PHE A 601 -6.89 30.31 8.53
N ALA A 602 -8.14 29.86 8.63
CA ALA A 602 -8.48 28.45 8.85
C ALA A 602 -8.11 27.58 7.64
N LEU A 603 -8.37 28.04 6.41
CA LEU A 603 -8.02 27.31 5.18
C LEU A 603 -6.56 27.46 4.78
N GLY A 604 -5.92 28.58 5.12
CA GLY A 604 -4.52 28.84 4.81
C GLY A 604 -4.35 29.12 3.32
N GLN A 605 -5.36 29.77 2.75
CA GLN A 605 -5.41 30.31 1.40
C GLN A 605 -6.29 31.57 1.43
N PRO A 606 -5.89 32.62 0.70
CA PRO A 606 -6.69 33.83 0.61
C PRO A 606 -7.96 33.59 -0.22
N LEU A 607 -9.04 34.30 0.10
CA LEU A 607 -10.32 34.23 -0.59
C LEU A 607 -10.16 34.59 -2.08
N SER A 608 -9.16 35.40 -2.45
CA SER A 608 -8.84 35.71 -3.84
C SER A 608 -8.53 34.48 -4.70
N GLU A 609 -7.94 33.43 -4.12
CA GLU A 609 -7.69 32.16 -4.83
C GLU A 609 -8.96 31.31 -4.97
N LEU A 610 -9.90 31.48 -4.04
CA LEU A 610 -11.16 30.74 -3.98
C LEU A 610 -12.26 31.39 -4.83
N ARG A 611 -12.10 32.65 -5.23
CA ARG A 611 -13.03 33.38 -6.09
C ARG A 611 -13.23 32.66 -7.44
N PRO A 612 -14.42 32.77 -8.04
CA PRO A 612 -14.62 32.37 -9.44
C PRO A 612 -13.62 33.08 -10.34
N GLU A 613 -13.15 32.44 -11.41
CA GLU A 613 -12.31 33.12 -12.39
C GLU A 613 -13.06 34.34 -12.91
N SER A 614 -12.41 35.50 -12.88
CA SER A 614 -12.96 36.69 -13.51
C SER A 614 -13.14 36.36 -14.99
N VAL A 615 -14.38 36.21 -15.43
CA VAL A 615 -14.68 36.31 -16.85
C VAL A 615 -14.21 37.71 -17.23
N ALA A 616 -13.08 37.81 -17.94
CA ALA A 616 -12.64 39.07 -18.49
C ALA A 616 -13.84 39.66 -19.23
N SER A 617 -14.22 40.89 -18.88
CA SER A 617 -15.14 41.67 -19.68
C SER A 617 -14.54 41.72 -21.08
N THR A 618 -15.02 40.87 -21.96
CA THR A 618 -14.90 41.09 -23.39
C THR A 618 -15.69 42.37 -23.62
N ALA A 619 -14.94 43.48 -23.76
CA ALA A 619 -15.45 44.69 -24.35
C ALA A 619 -16.31 44.30 -25.55
N ALA A 620 -17.51 44.87 -25.65
CA ALA A 620 -18.45 44.59 -26.70
C ALA A 620 -17.73 44.63 -28.06
N GLU A 621 -17.38 43.45 -28.59
CA GLU A 621 -16.84 43.34 -29.93
C GLU A 621 -17.95 43.78 -30.88
N PRO A 622 -17.65 44.65 -31.86
CA PRO A 622 -18.64 45.06 -32.84
C PRO A 622 -19.16 43.80 -33.54
N VAL A 623 -20.48 43.73 -33.69
CA VAL A 623 -21.21 42.68 -34.42
C VAL A 623 -20.37 42.25 -35.62
N PRO A 624 -19.91 40.99 -35.69
CA PRO A 624 -19.09 40.54 -36.80
C PRO A 624 -19.84 40.77 -38.10
N PRO A 625 -19.17 41.22 -39.19
CA PRO A 625 -19.82 41.24 -40.49
C PRO A 625 -20.37 39.84 -40.76
N GLN A 626 -21.58 39.76 -41.30
CA GLN A 626 -22.19 38.50 -41.71
C GLN A 626 -21.21 37.74 -42.61
N VAL A 627 -20.41 36.85 -42.02
CA VAL A 627 -19.58 35.92 -42.76
C VAL A 627 -20.55 34.97 -43.41
N ASN A 628 -20.65 35.07 -44.73
CA ASN A 628 -21.31 34.09 -45.58
C ASN A 628 -20.88 32.69 -45.12
N ARG A 629 -21.78 32.01 -44.40
CA ARG A 629 -21.58 30.62 -43.99
C ARG A 629 -21.24 29.83 -45.26
N PRO A 630 -20.14 29.06 -45.29
CA PRO A 630 -19.90 28.18 -46.41
C PRO A 630 -21.12 27.24 -46.50
N ARG A 631 -21.69 27.14 -47.70
CA ARG A 631 -22.80 26.21 -47.99
C ARG A 631 -22.50 24.87 -47.32
N ARG A 632 -23.43 24.39 -46.48
CA ARG A 632 -23.38 23.05 -45.86
C ARG A 632 -22.96 22.05 -46.93
N ARG A 633 -21.69 21.62 -46.93
CA ARG A 633 -21.24 20.55 -47.81
C ARG A 633 -21.87 19.28 -47.26
N ASN A 634 -22.73 18.66 -48.06
CA ASN A 634 -23.43 17.42 -47.73
C ASN A 634 -22.46 16.39 -47.14
N LEU A 635 -22.70 16.00 -45.88
CA LEU A 635 -21.95 14.97 -45.14
C LEU A 635 -21.86 13.65 -45.91
N ARG A 636 -22.85 13.41 -46.79
CA ARG A 636 -22.93 12.30 -47.75
C ARG A 636 -21.71 12.18 -48.68
N ASN A 637 -20.99 13.27 -48.96
CA ASN A 637 -19.79 13.23 -49.81
C ASN A 637 -18.52 12.88 -49.01
N ARG A 638 -18.43 13.21 -47.71
CA ARG A 638 -17.31 12.79 -46.84
C ARG A 638 -17.39 11.31 -46.47
N LEU A 639 -18.60 10.75 -46.28
CA LEU A 639 -18.78 9.30 -46.04
C LEU A 639 -18.29 8.41 -47.19
N LYS A 640 -18.19 8.94 -48.41
CA LYS A 640 -17.64 8.23 -49.58
C LYS A 640 -16.09 8.17 -49.58
N GLU A 641 -15.43 8.98 -48.77
CA GLU A 641 -13.97 9.06 -48.68
C GLU A 641 -13.40 8.05 -47.66
N PHE A 642 -14.24 7.50 -46.77
CA PHE A 642 -13.85 6.46 -45.80
C PHE A 642 -14.11 5.05 -46.35
N LYS A 643 -13.14 4.14 -46.23
CA LYS A 643 -13.30 2.72 -46.62
C LYS A 643 -14.18 2.00 -45.58
N VAL A 644 -15.49 1.99 -45.82
CA VAL A 644 -16.47 1.24 -45.01
C VAL A 644 -16.80 -0.08 -45.75
N PRO A 645 -16.85 -1.24 -45.07
CA PRO A 645 -17.26 -2.51 -45.70
C PRO A 645 -18.61 -2.36 -46.41
N HIS A 646 -18.73 -2.94 -47.61
CA HIS A 646 -19.85 -2.66 -48.53
C HIS A 646 -21.22 -3.09 -47.95
N ASP A 647 -21.19 -4.08 -47.07
CA ASP A 647 -22.27 -4.70 -46.31
C ASP A 647 -22.84 -3.75 -45.24
N VAL A 648 -22.01 -2.89 -44.66
CA VAL A 648 -22.39 -1.85 -43.67
C VAL A 648 -23.04 -0.63 -44.35
N ILE A 649 -22.64 -0.34 -45.60
CA ILE A 649 -23.22 0.76 -46.39
C ILE A 649 -24.63 0.39 -46.89
N GLN A 650 -24.87 -0.88 -47.24
CA GLN A 650 -26.17 -1.34 -47.76
C GLN A 650 -27.28 -1.35 -46.69
N SER A 651 -26.96 -1.55 -45.42
CA SER A 651 -27.92 -1.52 -44.31
C SER A 651 -28.31 -0.09 -43.89
N ALA A 652 -27.48 0.92 -44.20
CA ALA A 652 -27.72 2.33 -43.89
C ALA A 652 -28.60 3.05 -44.94
N ARG A 653 -29.89 2.70 -45.04
CA ARG A 653 -30.83 3.36 -45.98
C ARG A 653 -31.47 4.67 -45.52
N ARG A 654 -31.12 5.21 -44.34
CA ARG A 654 -31.54 6.56 -43.91
C ARG A 654 -30.37 7.26 -43.23
N VAL A 655 -29.72 8.19 -43.94
CA VAL A 655 -28.54 8.96 -43.46
C VAL A 655 -28.95 10.15 -42.58
N ASP A 656 -30.22 10.21 -42.18
CA ASP A 656 -30.83 11.36 -41.51
C ASP A 656 -30.75 11.21 -39.97
N GLN A 657 -30.29 10.05 -39.46
CA GLN A 657 -30.20 9.71 -38.03
C GLN A 657 -28.76 9.71 -37.51
N ILE A 658 -28.01 10.78 -37.78
CA ILE A 658 -26.71 10.98 -37.12
C ILE A 658 -26.99 11.73 -35.81
N PHE A 659 -26.98 10.99 -34.71
CA PHE A 659 -26.98 11.61 -33.39
C PHE A 659 -25.55 12.03 -33.06
N ARG A 660 -25.35 13.30 -32.71
CA ARG A 660 -24.15 13.68 -31.96
C ARG A 660 -24.38 13.25 -30.52
N VAL A 661 -23.65 12.26 -30.06
CA VAL A 661 -23.59 11.95 -28.64
C VAL A 661 -22.68 13.00 -28.01
N ALA A 662 -23.28 13.95 -27.30
CA ALA A 662 -22.52 14.88 -26.48
C ALA A 662 -22.15 14.19 -25.17
N ALA A 663 -20.85 14.12 -24.86
CA ALA A 663 -20.41 13.94 -23.49
C ALA A 663 -20.63 15.28 -22.77
N GLY A 664 -21.82 15.49 -22.20
CA GLY A 664 -22.13 16.67 -21.36
C GLY A 664 -23.48 17.34 -21.64
N PRO A 665 -23.96 18.20 -20.72
CA PRO A 665 -25.37 18.54 -20.62
C PRO A 665 -25.69 19.88 -21.31
N SER A 666 -26.13 19.89 -22.57
CA SER A 666 -27.00 20.99 -23.08
C SER A 666 -27.60 20.79 -24.48
N PHE A 667 -28.91 21.08 -24.55
CA PHE A 667 -29.76 21.53 -25.68
C PHE A 667 -29.98 20.64 -26.93
N ALA A 668 -31.27 20.31 -27.13
CA ALA A 668 -31.85 19.67 -28.32
C ALA A 668 -32.11 20.65 -29.48
N PRO A 669 -32.46 20.16 -30.69
CA PRO A 669 -33.87 20.21 -31.09
C PRO A 669 -34.41 18.95 -31.80
N ARG A 670 -35.74 18.76 -31.71
CA ARG A 670 -36.57 17.66 -32.23
C ARG A 670 -36.60 17.57 -33.76
N PRO A 671 -36.91 16.39 -34.33
CA PRO A 671 -38.20 16.30 -35.04
C PRO A 671 -38.95 14.97 -34.82
N ASP A 672 -40.24 15.13 -34.57
CA ASP A 672 -41.28 14.10 -34.69
C ASP A 672 -41.47 13.67 -36.16
N GLN A 673 -42.11 12.50 -36.32
CA GLN A 673 -42.69 11.90 -37.53
C GLN A 673 -41.82 10.88 -38.29
N ASP A 674 -42.00 9.60 -37.94
CA ASP A 674 -42.35 8.54 -38.90
C ASP A 674 -42.48 7.18 -38.15
N THR A 675 -43.71 6.70 -38.04
CA THR A 675 -44.04 5.30 -37.69
C THR A 675 -43.52 4.34 -38.75
N PHE A 676 -42.77 3.30 -38.35
CA PHE A 676 -42.50 2.14 -39.21
C PHE A 676 -42.67 0.83 -38.44
N SER A 677 -43.74 0.11 -38.76
CA SER A 677 -43.91 -1.33 -38.56
C SER A 677 -43.14 -2.09 -39.64
N HIS A 678 -42.28 -3.05 -39.26
CA HIS A 678 -42.07 -4.36 -39.89
C HIS A 678 -40.77 -5.01 -39.38
N SER A 679 -40.85 -6.31 -39.06
CA SER A 679 -39.74 -7.18 -38.65
C SER A 679 -38.83 -7.55 -39.82
N ILE A 680 -37.52 -7.51 -39.61
CA ILE A 680 -36.51 -8.22 -40.43
C ILE A 680 -35.38 -8.67 -39.49
N ASP A 681 -35.01 -9.94 -39.61
CA ASP A 681 -33.93 -10.63 -38.90
C ASP A 681 -32.53 -10.17 -39.33
N GLY A 682 -31.60 -10.19 -38.36
CA GLY A 682 -30.15 -10.14 -38.56
C GLY A 682 -29.52 -8.77 -38.85
N THR A 683 -28.76 -8.22 -37.90
CA THR A 683 -27.76 -7.13 -38.09
C THR A 683 -28.25 -5.72 -38.47
N LYS A 684 -29.24 -5.16 -37.77
CA LYS A 684 -29.57 -3.72 -37.91
C LYS A 684 -28.66 -2.83 -37.06
N ILE A 685 -28.10 -1.80 -37.70
CA ILE A 685 -27.48 -0.63 -37.07
C ILE A 685 -28.61 0.34 -36.73
N ASP A 686 -28.73 0.72 -35.47
CA ASP A 686 -29.80 1.58 -34.98
C ASP A 686 -29.40 3.06 -34.97
N ALA A 687 -28.11 3.36 -34.81
CA ALA A 687 -27.59 4.73 -34.85
C ALA A 687 -26.10 4.77 -35.23
N PHE A 688 -25.64 5.92 -35.72
CA PHE A 688 -24.23 6.26 -35.83
C PHE A 688 -23.90 7.43 -34.88
N ALA A 689 -22.77 7.34 -34.19
CA ALA A 689 -22.28 8.38 -33.29
C ALA A 689 -20.84 8.78 -33.64
N VAL A 690 -20.49 10.04 -33.36
CA VAL A 690 -19.12 10.55 -33.42
C VAL A 690 -18.61 10.66 -31.99
N VAL A 691 -17.49 10.02 -31.70
CA VAL A 691 -16.83 10.11 -30.39
C VAL A 691 -16.30 11.53 -30.23
N ALA A 692 -16.66 12.20 -29.13
CA ALA A 692 -16.21 13.54 -28.79
C ALA A 692 -15.59 13.52 -27.38
N GLY A 693 -14.29 13.81 -27.29
CA GLY A 693 -13.49 13.73 -26.06
C GLY A 693 -12.72 12.41 -25.92
N HIS A 694 -11.88 12.31 -24.90
CA HIS A 694 -11.07 11.11 -24.64
C HIS A 694 -11.92 10.02 -23.98
N SER A 695 -12.10 8.89 -24.68
CA SER A 695 -12.76 7.69 -24.14
C SER A 695 -11.94 7.07 -23.01
N MET A 696 -12.59 6.57 -21.95
CA MET A 696 -11.93 5.81 -20.87
C MET A 696 -11.56 4.36 -21.27
N ALA A 697 -12.00 3.91 -22.45
CA ALA A 697 -11.58 2.63 -23.04
C ALA A 697 -10.57 2.88 -24.16
N ASP A 698 -9.41 2.20 -24.11
CA ASP A 698 -8.23 2.36 -25.00
C ASP A 698 -8.50 2.09 -26.50
N THR A 699 -9.72 1.76 -26.89
CA THR A 699 -10.10 1.30 -28.23
C THR A 699 -10.76 2.36 -29.13
N LEU A 700 -11.23 3.48 -28.57
CA LEU A 700 -11.96 4.55 -29.28
C LEU A 700 -11.23 5.90 -29.19
N GLN A 701 -11.01 6.56 -30.33
CA GLN A 701 -10.33 7.85 -30.42
C GLN A 701 -11.31 9.00 -30.68
N ASP A 702 -10.89 10.23 -30.34
CA ASP A 702 -11.67 11.43 -30.61
C ASP A 702 -11.90 11.58 -32.12
N ASN A 703 -13.16 11.81 -32.52
CA ASN A 703 -13.67 11.82 -33.90
C ASN A 703 -13.86 10.45 -34.59
N ASP A 704 -13.67 9.32 -33.90
CA ASP A 704 -14.08 8.02 -34.44
C ASP A 704 -15.59 7.99 -34.71
N VAL A 705 -15.99 7.39 -35.83
CA VAL A 705 -17.41 7.18 -36.16
C VAL A 705 -17.78 5.75 -35.81
N VAL A 706 -18.69 5.57 -34.87
CA VAL A 706 -19.10 4.25 -34.37
C VAL A 706 -20.53 3.93 -34.78
N ALA A 707 -20.74 2.69 -35.24
CA ALA A 707 -22.04 2.11 -35.51
C ALA A 707 -22.57 1.43 -34.24
N LEU A 708 -23.77 1.80 -33.82
CA LEU A 708 -24.39 1.36 -32.57
C LEU A 708 -25.65 0.56 -32.86
N ARG A 709 -25.84 -0.51 -32.09
CA ARG A 709 -27.11 -1.24 -31.95
C ARG A 709 -27.68 -0.95 -30.58
N ILE A 710 -28.86 -0.36 -30.51
CA ILE A 710 -29.54 -0.02 -29.24
C ILE A 710 -30.15 -1.31 -28.69
N LEU A 711 -29.82 -1.66 -27.45
CA LEU A 711 -30.36 -2.85 -26.81
C LEU A 711 -31.78 -2.55 -26.32
N GLN A 712 -32.75 -3.37 -26.71
CA GLN A 712 -34.13 -3.20 -26.26
C GLN A 712 -34.26 -3.54 -24.77
N GLY A 713 -34.98 -2.69 -24.01
CA GLY A 713 -35.44 -3.00 -22.65
C GLY A 713 -34.73 -2.32 -21.48
N VAL A 714 -33.76 -1.43 -21.70
CA VAL A 714 -33.07 -0.72 -20.60
C VAL A 714 -33.16 0.78 -20.79
N ASN A 715 -33.87 1.44 -19.87
CA ASN A 715 -34.01 2.89 -19.80
C ASN A 715 -34.82 3.32 -18.56
N LEU A 716 -34.17 3.82 -17.49
CA LEU A 716 -34.88 4.40 -16.32
C LEU A 716 -34.25 5.70 -15.76
N GLU A 717 -35.13 6.71 -15.80
CA GLU A 717 -35.42 7.91 -14.97
C GLU A 717 -34.42 8.98 -14.48
N PRO A 718 -34.92 10.24 -14.31
CA PRO A 718 -34.15 11.46 -14.02
C PRO A 718 -33.94 11.71 -12.52
N MET A 719 -32.78 12.29 -12.17
CA MET A 719 -32.45 12.74 -10.82
C MET A 719 -33.17 14.04 -10.43
N GLN A 720 -33.79 14.05 -9.25
CA GLN A 720 -33.81 15.21 -8.36
C GLN A 720 -33.24 14.84 -6.98
N GLU A 721 -32.66 15.86 -6.35
CA GLU A 721 -31.69 15.86 -5.26
C GLU A 721 -32.05 14.98 -4.05
N ALA A 722 -31.29 13.90 -3.84
CA ALA A 722 -30.57 13.57 -2.60
C ALA A 722 -29.90 12.18 -2.72
N ASP A 723 -28.63 12.14 -2.33
CA ASP A 723 -27.80 10.99 -1.92
C ASP A 723 -27.11 10.01 -2.92
N ALA A 724 -25.81 9.85 -2.62
CA ALA A 724 -24.72 8.90 -2.93
C ALA A 724 -24.96 7.68 -3.87
N HIS A 725 -24.11 7.39 -4.87
CA HIS A 725 -22.89 6.52 -4.80
C HIS A 725 -23.09 5.24 -3.94
N THR A 726 -22.97 3.97 -4.40
CA THR A 726 -22.12 3.37 -5.47
C THR A 726 -22.43 1.87 -5.68
N ASN A 727 -22.32 1.38 -6.94
CA ASN A 727 -21.70 0.13 -7.45
C ASN A 727 -21.99 -1.25 -6.77
N THR A 728 -22.19 -2.41 -7.41
CA THR A 728 -21.92 -2.93 -8.78
C THR A 728 -22.43 -4.39 -8.92
N THR A 729 -22.95 -4.76 -10.11
CA THR A 729 -22.85 -6.06 -10.87
C THR A 729 -23.37 -7.40 -10.28
N LEU A 730 -24.48 -7.99 -10.78
CA LEU A 730 -24.70 -8.97 -11.90
C LEU A 730 -24.62 -10.47 -11.45
N PRO A 731 -25.31 -11.50 -12.04
CA PRO A 731 -25.68 -11.64 -13.47
C PRO A 731 -27.03 -12.37 -13.83
N SER A 732 -27.35 -12.27 -15.14
CA SER A 732 -28.00 -13.23 -16.08
C SER A 732 -29.21 -14.09 -15.66
N VAL A 733 -30.37 -13.77 -16.24
CA VAL A 733 -31.12 -14.56 -17.26
C VAL A 733 -32.53 -13.95 -17.31
N ILE A 734 -32.94 -13.53 -18.51
CA ILE A 734 -34.25 -12.92 -18.78
C ILE A 734 -35.16 -14.01 -19.31
N GLU A 735 -36.29 -14.29 -18.65
CA GLU A 735 -37.48 -14.87 -19.27
C GLU A 735 -38.73 -14.72 -18.36
N ASN A 736 -39.86 -14.34 -18.97
CA ASN A 736 -41.23 -14.19 -18.43
C ASN A 736 -41.65 -12.85 -17.78
N ASP A 737 -42.18 -11.94 -18.63
CA ASP A 737 -43.22 -10.92 -18.38
C ASP A 737 -43.32 -10.28 -16.97
N GLY A 738 -42.29 -9.52 -16.63
CA GLY A 738 -42.30 -8.54 -15.56
C GLY A 738 -40.98 -7.80 -15.54
N ILE A 739 -41.02 -6.48 -15.41
CA ILE A 739 -39.83 -5.72 -15.02
C ILE A 739 -39.69 -5.94 -13.51
N TYR A 740 -38.72 -6.74 -13.10
CA TYR A 740 -38.38 -6.93 -11.69
C TYR A 740 -37.34 -5.87 -11.32
N VAL A 741 -37.73 -4.91 -10.48
CA VAL A 741 -36.81 -3.90 -9.95
C VAL A 741 -36.36 -4.37 -8.58
N LEU A 742 -35.09 -4.76 -8.45
CA LEU A 742 -34.47 -5.03 -7.16
C LEU A 742 -33.92 -3.70 -6.65
N ALA A 743 -34.68 -3.03 -5.80
CA ALA A 743 -34.22 -1.80 -5.15
C ALA A 743 -33.41 -2.17 -3.90
N HIS A 744 -32.14 -1.76 -3.87
CA HIS A 744 -31.41 -1.59 -2.61
C HIS A 744 -31.85 -0.26 -2.00
N ASN A 745 -32.23 -0.25 -0.72
CA ASN A 745 -32.64 0.95 -0.03
C ASN A 745 -31.59 1.25 1.05
N ASP A 746 -30.75 2.26 0.82
CA ASP A 746 -29.64 2.60 1.73
C ASP A 746 -30.08 3.31 3.01
N TYR A 747 -31.37 3.66 3.14
CA TYR A 747 -31.91 4.20 4.38
C TYR A 747 -33.24 3.54 4.75
N ILE A 748 -33.17 2.59 5.69
CA ILE A 748 -34.02 2.42 6.91
C ILE A 748 -33.69 1.05 7.53
N ASP A 749 -33.14 1.09 8.74
CA ASP A 749 -33.06 0.05 9.78
C ASP A 749 -33.26 -1.45 9.40
N GLN A 750 -32.14 -2.17 9.40
CA GLN A 750 -31.93 -3.49 10.03
C GLN A 750 -32.92 -4.68 9.80
N LYS A 751 -33.75 -4.74 8.76
CA LYS A 751 -34.43 -6.00 8.35
C LYS A 751 -34.58 -6.16 6.84
N SER A 752 -33.90 -7.17 6.29
CA SER A 752 -33.90 -7.54 4.87
C SER A 752 -35.22 -8.21 4.45
N TYR A 753 -35.93 -7.66 3.46
CA TYR A 753 -37.06 -8.32 2.80
C TYR A 753 -36.97 -8.20 1.26
N THR A 754 -37.46 -9.22 0.56
CA THR A 754 -37.23 -9.53 -0.87
C THR A 754 -38.39 -9.12 -1.79
N MET A 755 -38.05 -8.67 -3.00
CA MET A 755 -38.85 -8.56 -4.25
C MET A 755 -40.28 -7.97 -4.23
N LYS A 756 -40.45 -6.80 -4.89
CA LYS A 756 -41.74 -6.27 -5.38
C LYS A 756 -41.75 -6.32 -6.91
N ARG A 757 -42.82 -6.88 -7.50
CA ARG A 757 -43.09 -6.92 -8.94
C ARG A 757 -43.77 -5.62 -9.37
N VAL A 758 -43.31 -5.00 -10.45
CA VAL A 758 -43.94 -3.79 -11.03
C VAL A 758 -44.38 -4.07 -12.47
N ARG A 759 -45.66 -3.87 -12.76
CA ARG A 759 -46.25 -4.05 -14.10
C ARG A 759 -46.60 -2.69 -14.71
N ILE A 760 -46.03 -2.37 -15.87
CA ILE A 760 -46.29 -1.09 -16.56
C ILE A 760 -47.28 -1.31 -17.72
N SER A 761 -48.24 -0.40 -17.86
CA SER A 761 -49.23 -0.37 -18.95
C SER A 761 -49.34 1.04 -19.53
N VAL A 762 -49.63 1.15 -20.82
CA VAL A 762 -49.77 2.44 -21.52
C VAL A 762 -51.22 2.91 -21.44
N LEU A 763 -51.42 4.16 -21.03
CA LEU A 763 -52.75 4.78 -20.97
C LEU A 763 -53.15 5.38 -22.33
N PRO A 764 -54.46 5.55 -22.60
CA PRO A 764 -54.96 6.04 -23.90
C PRO A 764 -54.49 7.46 -24.29
N ASP A 765 -54.05 8.27 -23.32
CA ASP A 765 -53.50 9.61 -23.52
C ASP A 765 -51.98 9.60 -23.86
N GLY A 766 -51.36 8.41 -23.87
CA GLY A 766 -49.95 8.21 -24.16
C GLY A 766 -49.01 8.38 -22.96
N ASN A 767 -49.53 8.49 -21.74
CA ASN A 767 -48.76 8.40 -20.50
C ASN A 767 -48.67 6.94 -20.02
N TRP A 768 -47.72 6.63 -19.12
CA TRP A 768 -47.47 5.25 -18.67
C TRP A 768 -47.94 5.08 -17.21
N ARG A 769 -48.48 3.91 -16.86
CA ARG A 769 -48.99 3.55 -15.52
C ARG A 769 -48.27 2.31 -14.99
N GLY A 770 -47.69 2.37 -13.79
CA GLY A 770 -47.08 1.24 -13.09
C GLY A 770 -47.92 0.74 -11.91
N ASP A 771 -48.19 -0.57 -11.84
CA ASP A 771 -48.86 -1.28 -10.73
C ASP A 771 -47.82 -2.10 -9.93
N ILE A 772 -47.77 -1.95 -8.60
CA ILE A 772 -46.79 -2.63 -7.72
C ILE A 772 -47.46 -3.76 -6.90
N SER A 773 -46.85 -4.95 -6.84
CA SER A 773 -47.27 -6.07 -5.98
C SER A 773 -46.09 -6.81 -5.33
N ALA A 774 -46.20 -7.25 -4.07
CA ALA A 774 -45.21 -8.11 -3.41
C ALA A 774 -45.60 -9.60 -3.53
N ASP A 775 -44.63 -10.51 -3.67
CA ASP A 775 -44.88 -11.96 -3.74
C ASP A 775 -44.87 -12.58 -2.32
N ASN A 776 -46.01 -12.56 -1.64
CA ASN A 776 -46.32 -13.49 -0.53
C ASN A 776 -47.85 -13.73 -0.45
N PRO A 777 -48.36 -14.99 -0.54
CA PRO A 777 -49.80 -15.28 -0.52
C PRO A 777 -50.50 -15.12 0.84
N GLU A 778 -49.77 -15.02 1.96
CA GLU A 778 -50.37 -15.15 3.31
C GLU A 778 -50.31 -13.89 4.19
N THR A 779 -49.90 -12.73 3.68
CA THR A 779 -49.90 -11.49 4.47
C THR A 779 -50.80 -10.44 3.85
N SER A 780 -52.03 -10.37 4.38
CA SER A 780 -52.84 -9.17 4.30
C SER A 780 -52.18 -8.13 5.20
N TRP A 781 -51.55 -7.10 4.63
CA TRP A 781 -51.46 -5.71 5.11
C TRP A 781 -50.74 -4.88 4.02
N GLY A 782 -51.22 -3.65 3.76
CA GLY A 782 -51.04 -2.84 2.55
C GLY A 782 -49.60 -2.48 2.14
N ASP A 783 -49.32 -2.04 0.91
CA ASP A 783 -50.14 -1.30 -0.05
C ASP A 783 -49.87 -1.75 -1.50
N ARG A 784 -50.93 -1.85 -2.31
CA ARG A 784 -50.84 -1.86 -3.77
C ARG A 784 -50.78 -0.40 -4.23
N GLY A 785 -49.60 0.08 -4.59
CA GLY A 785 -49.39 1.47 -5.06
C GLY A 785 -49.50 1.62 -6.58
N LEU A 786 -50.01 2.77 -7.02
CA LEU A 786 -50.15 3.21 -8.41
C LEU A 786 -49.22 4.39 -8.68
N ILE A 787 -48.41 4.34 -9.76
CA ILE A 787 -47.53 5.47 -10.17
C ILE A 787 -47.78 5.80 -11.64
N GLN A 788 -47.76 7.10 -12.00
CA GLN A 788 -48.02 7.60 -13.36
C GLN A 788 -46.81 8.42 -13.87
N ILE A 789 -46.28 8.07 -15.05
CA ILE A 789 -45.04 8.63 -15.63
C ILE A 789 -45.37 9.55 -16.81
N ARG A 790 -44.72 10.73 -16.90
CA ARG A 790 -45.02 11.79 -17.89
C ARG A 790 -43.97 11.84 -19.01
N LYS A 791 -44.37 12.30 -20.19
CA LYS A 791 -43.51 12.38 -21.40
C LYS A 791 -42.27 13.30 -21.32
N THR A 792 -42.09 14.07 -20.25
CA THR A 792 -41.01 15.07 -20.11
C THR A 792 -39.78 14.56 -19.36
N ASP A 793 -39.81 13.33 -18.87
CA ASP A 793 -38.76 12.76 -18.02
C ASP A 793 -37.60 12.21 -18.89
N ARG A 794 -36.32 12.43 -18.49
CA ARG A 794 -35.12 11.97 -19.25
C ARG A 794 -34.77 10.52 -18.92
N ILE A 795 -34.25 9.78 -19.91
CA ILE A 795 -34.03 8.32 -19.80
C ILE A 795 -32.67 7.88 -20.41
N HIS A 796 -31.95 6.94 -19.75
CA HIS A 796 -30.59 6.44 -20.08
C HIS A 796 -30.57 5.05 -20.74
N PHE A 797 -30.08 4.90 -21.98
CA PHE A 797 -30.18 3.64 -22.74
C PHE A 797 -28.87 2.86 -22.85
N ALA A 798 -28.96 1.54 -22.94
CA ALA A 798 -27.83 0.66 -23.24
C ALA A 798 -27.70 0.41 -24.75
N ALA A 799 -26.48 0.48 -25.31
CA ALA A 799 -26.20 0.19 -26.71
C ALA A 799 -24.88 -0.57 -26.87
N GLN A 800 -24.79 -1.39 -27.93
CA GLN A 800 -23.60 -2.16 -28.30
C GLN A 800 -22.92 -1.54 -29.53
N VAL A 801 -21.60 -1.34 -29.45
CA VAL A 801 -20.77 -0.96 -30.60
C VAL A 801 -20.61 -2.16 -31.50
N ILE A 802 -21.01 -2.04 -32.77
CA ILE A 802 -20.97 -3.13 -33.76
C ILE A 802 -20.06 -2.82 -34.95
N GLY A 803 -19.47 -1.62 -35.00
CA GLY A 803 -18.45 -1.25 -35.98
C GLY A 803 -17.82 0.11 -35.69
N ILE A 804 -16.56 0.29 -36.08
CA ILE A 804 -15.78 1.53 -35.89
C ILE A 804 -15.17 1.93 -37.24
N VAL A 805 -15.29 3.20 -37.63
CA VAL A 805 -14.66 3.77 -38.82
C VAL A 805 -13.70 4.86 -38.38
N ARG A 806 -12.40 4.61 -38.57
CA ARG A 806 -11.32 5.56 -38.24
C ARG A 806 -11.01 6.46 -39.42
N SER A 807 -10.65 7.71 -39.12
CA SER A 807 -10.12 8.62 -40.12
C SER A 807 -8.69 8.22 -40.46
N ASN A 808 -8.46 7.65 -41.65
CA ASN A 808 -7.11 7.33 -42.11
C ASN A 808 -6.30 8.61 -42.30
N ASP A 809 -5.38 8.91 -41.39
CA ASP A 809 -4.17 9.69 -41.70
C ASP A 809 -2.87 8.88 -41.57
N GLU A 810 -2.94 7.58 -41.29
CA GLU A 810 -1.77 6.70 -41.34
C GLU A 810 -2.04 5.44 -42.17
N GLN A 811 -1.15 5.17 -43.14
CA GLN A 811 -1.25 3.98 -43.99
C GLN A 811 -1.06 2.71 -43.15
N PRO A 812 -1.95 1.70 -43.25
CA PRO A 812 -1.83 0.49 -42.46
C PRO A 812 -0.68 -0.39 -42.98
N THR A 813 0.16 -0.88 -42.05
CA THR A 813 1.22 -1.86 -42.33
C THR A 813 0.66 -3.22 -42.75
N PRO A 814 1.38 -4.00 -43.59
CA PRO A 814 0.85 -5.21 -44.25
C PRO A 814 0.39 -6.35 -43.32
N VAL A 815 0.77 -6.32 -42.04
CA VAL A 815 0.45 -7.37 -41.06
C VAL A 815 -1.03 -7.37 -40.66
N ALA A 816 -1.72 -6.23 -40.70
CA ALA A 816 -3.12 -6.12 -40.27
C ALA A 816 -4.15 -6.64 -41.29
N LEU A 817 -3.72 -6.99 -42.51
CA LEU A 817 -4.62 -7.47 -43.58
C LEU A 817 -4.79 -9.00 -43.62
N GLN A 818 -4.04 -9.77 -42.82
CA GLN A 818 -4.07 -11.23 -42.86
C GLN A 818 -4.97 -11.89 -41.81
N GLU A 819 -5.40 -11.21 -40.74
CA GLU A 819 -6.16 -11.84 -39.64
C GLU A 819 -7.69 -11.68 -39.70
N LEU A 820 -8.25 -11.11 -40.77
CA LEU A 820 -9.71 -10.92 -40.90
C LEU A 820 -10.37 -11.80 -41.98
N THR A 821 -9.71 -12.89 -42.38
CA THR A 821 -10.33 -13.90 -43.26
C THR A 821 -10.23 -15.28 -42.63
N LEU A 822 -11.41 -15.90 -42.48
CA LEU A 822 -11.71 -17.30 -42.16
C LEU A 822 -12.04 -17.59 -40.68
N VAL A 823 -13.33 -17.46 -40.34
CA VAL A 823 -13.98 -18.39 -39.40
C VAL A 823 -14.95 -19.25 -40.23
N PRO A 824 -14.74 -20.57 -40.37
CA PRO A 824 -15.68 -21.46 -41.03
C PRO A 824 -16.92 -21.66 -40.16
N THR A 825 -18.10 -21.63 -40.78
CA THR A 825 -19.36 -22.13 -40.20
C THR A 825 -19.24 -23.62 -39.90
N GLU A 826 -19.22 -23.99 -38.62
CA GLU A 826 -19.42 -25.38 -38.18
C GLU A 826 -20.84 -25.85 -38.50
N GLN A 827 -20.91 -27.07 -39.01
CA GLN A 827 -22.11 -27.78 -39.44
C GLN A 827 -22.85 -28.36 -38.24
N ASP A 828 -24.19 -28.33 -38.27
CA ASP A 828 -25.07 -29.03 -37.34
C ASP A 828 -24.75 -30.54 -37.28
N PRO A 829 -24.66 -31.16 -36.09
CA PRO A 829 -24.65 -32.61 -35.99
C PRO A 829 -26.07 -33.17 -36.08
N VAL A 830 -26.29 -33.95 -37.13
CA VAL A 830 -27.44 -34.84 -37.33
C VAL A 830 -27.34 -36.01 -36.34
N PHE A 831 -28.44 -36.31 -35.65
CA PHE A 831 -28.66 -37.57 -34.94
C PHE A 831 -28.87 -38.72 -35.96
N GLU A 832 -28.15 -39.84 -35.83
CA GLU A 832 -28.68 -41.21 -36.06
C GLU A 832 -27.71 -42.34 -35.67
N GLU A 833 -28.24 -43.25 -34.85
CA GLU A 833 -28.07 -44.71 -34.70
C GLU A 833 -26.73 -45.43 -34.99
N ASN A 834 -26.03 -45.85 -33.93
CA ASN A 834 -25.97 -47.26 -33.44
C ASN A 834 -25.09 -47.39 -32.19
#